data_AF-A0A1B7UIU0-F1
#
_entry.id   AF-A0A1B7UIU0-F1
#
_cell.length_a   1.000
_cell.length_b   1.000
_cell.length_c   1.000
_cell.angle_alpha   90.00
_cell.angle_beta   90.00
_cell.angle_gamma   90.00
#
_symmetry.space_group_name_H-M   'P 1'
#
loop_
_entity.id
_entity.type
_entity.pdbx_description
1 polymer ?
#
loop_
_entity_poly.entity_id
_entity_poly.type
_entity_poly.pdbx_seq_one_letter_code
_entity_poly.pdbx_strand_id
1 'polypeptide(L)'
;MQKPSLNEGFVFKVTAADGKVTSYQYDDLGRITRVTYPDGHSTQTQYDANGNAVAVIVPSLEQHDFTVNGVGNTASETRPVNSTTRYVYNRDKQLTAIELPAGDRIEYGYQNGRLASTQMPEGTSEYLYQQGDQLKEVKEGTEKVNYSYDGSLLTSMQYSGELNSSLSYGYNNDLQVNSLSYAGGSTSLSYDKDGLVTGIHGFAISYRADNGLPELLKDGKLSQSWLWNGYGEATSVQYQLDNLASTGYQLEYNSVGQIVRKTERELDGSALVSDYTYDDRYRLTEVKQNGTVTEAYQFDANGNRIGFSSLLRGVNNQSASYTHGDQLAQSGNATYSYDGNGRLASKTTTENSISKATQYQYSSSGRLLAVTTPEKAITYRHNALGQRVAKLVKGVVVEKYLWQDLTTLLAVYNPDDSVKQRFEYGLGHTPVSFTQSGQRYYIQTDHLGSPRVISNSSGVVVKAIRYDSYGNVISDSHPAFNLPFGFAGGLVDADTKLIRFGYRDYDPETGRWTARDPIGFAGGDTNLYGYVLGDPVNFMDRGGMAGMDWLWGAIYNATGGATLPQGAVDAAAGFGDGIVSAVTLDLVDLGTVREKFGTDGSVNKNSSHYKSSKKVGEGYASGVSLAGAARSGYLTYHARKKAYAWRTNSKTARKTRAKKIANAGQYRPIISGVIWDLTGGAGVAAWLDLFDVNMKETASDFYDGMSSCN
;
A
#
# COMPACT_ATOMS: atom_id res chain seq x y z
N MET A 1 14.03 -9.24 -48.97
CA MET A 1 13.61 -9.61 -47.60
C MET A 1 12.90 -8.40 -47.01
N GLN A 2 11.58 -8.45 -46.87
CA GLN A 2 10.85 -7.44 -46.09
C GLN A 2 11.32 -7.57 -44.63
N LYS A 3 11.75 -6.46 -44.02
CA LYS A 3 11.89 -6.40 -42.56
C LYS A 3 10.52 -6.77 -41.97
N PRO A 4 10.43 -7.70 -41.01
CA PRO A 4 9.18 -7.90 -40.28
C PRO A 4 8.77 -6.54 -39.70
N SER A 5 7.52 -6.13 -39.94
CA SER A 5 6.98 -4.90 -39.36
C SER A 5 7.01 -5.05 -37.84
N LEU A 6 7.42 -4.00 -37.13
CA LEU A 6 7.53 -3.87 -35.66
C LEU A 6 6.26 -4.21 -34.85
N ASN A 7 5.19 -4.68 -35.47
CA ASN A 7 3.91 -5.05 -34.86
C ASN A 7 3.85 -6.50 -34.35
N GLU A 8 4.91 -7.30 -34.50
CA GLU A 8 4.92 -8.69 -34.03
C GLU A 8 5.26 -8.76 -32.52
N GLY A 9 4.25 -8.61 -31.66
CA GLY A 9 4.33 -9.00 -30.24
C GLY A 9 4.02 -7.93 -29.19
N PHE A 10 3.88 -6.64 -29.56
CA PHE A 10 3.50 -5.58 -28.62
C PHE A 10 1.98 -5.44 -28.47
N VAL A 11 1.53 -5.12 -27.26
CA VAL A 11 0.10 -4.94 -26.94
C VAL A 11 -0.34 -3.53 -27.37
N PHE A 12 -0.94 -3.40 -28.55
CA PHE A 12 -1.45 -2.10 -29.04
C PHE A 12 -2.77 -1.67 -28.39
N LYS A 13 -3.55 -2.63 -27.88
CA LYS A 13 -4.86 -2.38 -27.27
C LYS A 13 -5.19 -3.43 -26.24
N VAL A 14 -5.90 -3.01 -25.21
CA VAL A 14 -6.47 -3.86 -24.19
C VAL A 14 -7.95 -3.51 -24.02
N THR A 15 -8.80 -4.54 -24.04
CA THR A 15 -10.24 -4.40 -23.83
C THR A 15 -10.60 -5.07 -22.50
N ALA A 16 -11.15 -4.29 -21.58
CA ALA A 16 -11.63 -4.80 -20.30
C ALA A 16 -12.95 -5.58 -20.47
N ALA A 17 -13.37 -6.28 -19.42
CA ALA A 17 -14.56 -7.14 -19.45
C ALA A 17 -15.88 -6.37 -19.64
N ASP A 18 -15.88 -5.06 -19.42
CA ASP A 18 -17.00 -4.14 -19.68
C ASP A 18 -16.92 -3.49 -21.08
N GLY A 19 -15.92 -3.85 -21.89
CA GLY A 19 -15.71 -3.33 -23.24
C GLY A 19 -14.91 -2.04 -23.32
N LYS A 20 -14.52 -1.42 -22.19
CA LYS A 20 -13.66 -0.23 -22.18
C LYS A 20 -12.27 -0.55 -22.70
N VAL A 21 -11.66 0.44 -23.35
CA VAL A 21 -10.44 0.24 -24.15
C VAL A 21 -9.32 1.16 -23.70
N THR A 22 -8.17 0.57 -23.39
CA THR A 22 -6.90 1.30 -23.27
C THR A 22 -6.03 0.96 -24.48
N SER A 23 -5.45 1.96 -25.13
CA SER A 23 -4.57 1.77 -26.29
C SER A 23 -3.17 2.33 -26.07
N TYR A 24 -2.20 1.71 -26.73
CA TYR A 24 -0.78 1.96 -26.53
C TYR A 24 -0.13 2.29 -27.87
N GLN A 25 0.75 3.28 -27.85
CA GLN A 25 1.61 3.62 -28.98
C GLN A 25 3.06 3.40 -28.57
N TYR A 26 3.85 2.97 -29.55
CA TYR A 26 5.25 2.60 -29.37
C TYR A 26 6.14 3.35 -30.34
N ASP A 27 7.40 3.54 -29.97
CA ASP A 27 8.44 3.94 -30.91
C ASP A 27 9.09 2.73 -31.61
N ASP A 28 10.03 3.00 -32.52
CA ASP A 28 10.78 1.99 -33.28
C ASP A 28 11.63 1.05 -32.40
N LEU A 29 11.82 1.38 -31.12
CA LEU A 29 12.53 0.55 -30.14
C LEU A 29 11.56 -0.24 -29.24
N GLY A 30 10.24 -0.14 -29.47
CA GLY A 30 9.23 -0.85 -28.68
C GLY A 30 8.96 -0.23 -27.32
N ARG A 31 9.34 1.03 -27.08
CA ARG A 31 9.05 1.77 -25.84
C ARG A 31 7.70 2.48 -25.96
N ILE A 32 6.94 2.55 -24.87
CA ILE A 32 5.59 3.17 -24.89
C ILE A 32 5.70 4.69 -24.90
N THR A 33 5.23 5.31 -25.97
CA THR A 33 5.22 6.78 -26.13
C THR A 33 3.88 7.40 -25.76
N ARG A 34 2.79 6.64 -25.81
CA ARG A 34 1.45 7.11 -25.44
C ARG A 34 0.58 5.98 -24.89
N VAL A 35 -0.13 6.28 -23.81
CA VAL A 35 -1.24 5.47 -23.28
C VAL A 35 -2.51 6.31 -23.41
N THR A 36 -3.49 5.83 -24.16
CA THR A 36 -4.81 6.49 -24.30
C THR A 36 -5.85 5.69 -23.53
N TYR A 37 -6.52 6.36 -22.60
CA TYR A 37 -7.52 5.79 -21.70
C TYR A 37 -8.91 5.73 -22.37
N PRO A 38 -9.89 5.01 -21.77
CA PRO A 38 -11.21 4.84 -22.38
C PRO A 38 -11.99 6.15 -22.60
N ASP A 39 -11.70 7.19 -21.82
CA ASP A 39 -12.29 8.53 -21.94
C ASP A 39 -11.62 9.40 -23.03
N GLY A 40 -10.62 8.87 -23.73
CA GLY A 40 -9.90 9.55 -24.82
C GLY A 40 -8.72 10.42 -24.37
N HIS A 41 -8.57 10.68 -23.07
CA HIS A 41 -7.37 11.35 -22.56
C HIS A 41 -6.15 10.43 -22.64
N SER A 42 -4.95 11.00 -22.53
CA SER A 42 -3.73 10.22 -22.67
C SER A 42 -2.58 10.73 -21.82
N THR A 43 -1.74 9.80 -21.40
CA THR A 43 -0.40 10.08 -20.87
C THR A 43 0.62 9.83 -21.98
N GLN A 44 1.63 10.69 -22.11
CA GLN A 44 2.70 10.55 -23.10
C GLN A 44 4.06 10.51 -22.41
N THR A 45 4.98 9.72 -22.96
CA THR A 45 6.36 9.65 -22.49
C THR A 45 7.28 9.97 -23.66
N GLN A 46 8.23 10.88 -23.43
CA GLN A 46 9.27 11.21 -24.40
C GLN A 46 10.59 10.63 -23.95
N TYR A 47 11.38 10.15 -24.90
CA TYR A 47 12.66 9.51 -24.63
C TYR A 47 13.81 10.18 -25.38
N ASP A 48 15.00 10.16 -24.78
CA ASP A 48 16.23 10.48 -25.48
C ASP A 48 16.70 9.32 -26.39
N ALA A 49 17.78 9.58 -27.15
CA ALA A 49 18.40 8.62 -28.05
C ALA A 49 19.03 7.41 -27.33
N ASN A 50 19.25 7.49 -26.02
CA ASN A 50 19.89 6.44 -25.22
C ASN A 50 18.89 5.51 -24.53
N GLY A 51 17.59 5.78 -24.58
CA GLY A 51 16.62 4.95 -23.87
C GLY A 51 15.84 5.67 -22.79
N ASN A 52 16.32 6.83 -22.32
CA ASN A 52 15.89 7.39 -21.05
C ASN A 52 14.65 8.26 -21.22
N ALA A 53 13.66 8.12 -20.34
CA ALA A 53 12.53 9.03 -20.30
C ALA A 53 12.99 10.44 -19.86
N VAL A 54 12.67 11.44 -20.68
CA VAL A 54 13.04 12.85 -20.48
C VAL A 54 11.83 13.76 -20.31
N ALA A 55 10.62 13.28 -20.61
CA ALA A 55 9.40 13.99 -20.26
C ALA A 55 8.22 13.02 -20.07
N VAL A 56 7.32 13.39 -19.16
CA VAL A 56 5.99 12.79 -19.01
C VAL A 56 4.96 13.91 -19.19
N ILE A 57 4.04 13.73 -20.13
CA ILE A 57 2.90 14.63 -20.35
C ILE A 57 1.66 13.94 -19.80
N VAL A 58 1.08 14.50 -18.75
CA VAL A 58 -0.09 13.93 -18.07
C VAL A 58 -1.38 14.23 -18.85
N PRO A 59 -2.52 13.58 -18.53
CA PRO A 59 -3.81 13.82 -19.19
C PRO A 59 -4.29 15.27 -19.28
N SER A 60 -3.93 16.13 -18.33
CA SER A 60 -4.20 17.58 -18.36
C SER A 60 -3.30 18.36 -19.33
N LEU A 61 -2.43 17.67 -20.06
CA LEU A 61 -1.42 18.19 -21.00
C LEU A 61 -0.26 18.95 -20.33
N GLU A 62 -0.12 18.82 -19.01
CA GLU A 62 1.02 19.36 -18.29
C GLU A 62 2.24 18.45 -18.44
N GLN A 63 3.42 19.07 -18.58
CA GLN A 63 4.67 18.37 -18.83
C GLN A 63 5.58 18.38 -17.59
N HIS A 64 6.07 17.20 -17.24
CA HIS A 64 7.12 16.99 -16.25
C HIS A 64 8.39 16.60 -16.99
N ASP A 65 9.44 17.41 -16.85
CA ASP A 65 10.71 17.21 -17.51
C ASP A 65 11.69 16.47 -16.60
N PHE A 66 12.50 15.61 -17.21
CA PHE A 66 13.53 14.85 -16.53
C PHE A 66 14.85 14.99 -17.27
N THR A 67 15.93 15.15 -16.51
CA THR A 67 17.28 15.01 -17.05
C THR A 67 17.89 13.74 -16.49
N VAL A 68 18.73 13.07 -17.27
CA VAL A 68 19.49 11.90 -16.82
C VAL A 68 20.99 12.17 -16.82
N ASN A 69 21.71 11.52 -15.91
CA ASN A 69 23.17 11.57 -15.91
C ASN A 69 23.76 10.63 -16.98
N GLY A 70 25.08 10.69 -17.19
CA GLY A 70 25.78 9.88 -18.20
C GLY A 70 25.75 8.36 -17.98
N VAL A 71 25.05 7.86 -16.95
CA VAL A 71 24.88 6.44 -16.65
C VAL A 71 23.42 5.99 -16.56
N GLY A 72 22.48 6.84 -17.00
CA GLY A 72 21.05 6.54 -17.14
C GLY A 72 20.20 6.79 -15.89
N ASN A 73 20.73 7.40 -14.83
CA ASN A 73 19.92 7.72 -13.65
C ASN A 73 19.32 9.13 -13.77
N THR A 74 18.07 9.30 -13.33
CA THR A 74 17.41 10.61 -13.22
C THR A 74 18.24 11.57 -12.37
N ALA A 75 18.73 12.65 -12.96
CA ALA A 75 19.53 13.70 -12.35
C ALA A 75 18.69 14.90 -11.90
N SER A 76 17.55 15.16 -12.55
CA SER A 76 16.60 16.17 -12.09
C SER A 76 15.19 15.90 -12.60
N GLU A 77 14.20 16.43 -11.86
CA GLU A 77 12.79 16.52 -12.21
C GLU A 77 12.42 18.01 -12.19
N THR A 78 11.93 18.56 -13.31
CA THR A 78 11.35 19.90 -13.38
C THR A 78 9.85 19.80 -13.65
N ARG A 79 9.05 20.45 -12.80
CA ARG A 79 7.58 20.36 -12.82
C ARG A 79 6.94 21.46 -13.67
N PRO A 80 5.64 21.35 -13.99
CA PRO A 80 4.87 22.40 -14.68
C PRO A 80 4.94 23.78 -14.01
N VAL A 81 5.13 23.82 -12.69
CA VAL A 81 5.32 25.07 -11.91
C VAL A 81 6.76 25.59 -11.90
N ASN A 82 7.63 25.08 -12.78
CA ASN A 82 9.08 25.36 -12.86
C ASN A 82 9.85 25.10 -11.54
N SER A 83 9.32 24.25 -10.66
CA SER A 83 10.05 23.80 -9.47
C SER A 83 10.89 22.57 -9.82
N THR A 84 12.17 22.59 -9.45
CA THR A 84 13.14 21.54 -9.82
C THR A 84 13.68 20.82 -8.59
N THR A 85 13.61 19.50 -8.58
CA THR A 85 14.33 18.64 -7.65
C THR A 85 15.56 18.06 -8.35
N ARG A 86 16.75 18.09 -7.71
CA ARG A 86 17.97 17.47 -8.26
C ARG A 86 18.43 16.28 -7.43
N TYR A 87 18.98 15.30 -8.12
CA TYR A 87 19.48 14.05 -7.56
C TYR A 87 20.97 13.91 -7.86
N VAL A 88 21.78 13.81 -6.82
CA VAL A 88 23.25 13.74 -6.91
C VAL A 88 23.70 12.33 -6.58
N TYR A 89 24.67 11.81 -7.35
CA TYR A 89 25.14 10.43 -7.21
C TYR A 89 26.66 10.36 -7.09
N ASN A 90 27.14 9.32 -6.40
CA ASN A 90 28.55 8.94 -6.44
C ASN A 90 28.87 8.09 -7.69
N ARG A 91 30.16 7.72 -7.84
CA ARG A 91 30.64 6.90 -8.97
C ARG A 91 30.08 5.47 -8.97
N ASP A 92 29.59 5.00 -7.82
CA ASP A 92 28.95 3.69 -7.65
C ASP A 92 27.43 3.75 -7.94
N LYS A 93 26.94 4.86 -8.50
CA LYS A 93 25.52 5.14 -8.82
C LYS A 93 24.60 5.22 -7.59
N GLN A 94 25.15 5.36 -6.39
CA GLN A 94 24.35 5.54 -5.17
C GLN A 94 23.94 7.01 -5.04
N LEU A 95 22.69 7.25 -4.64
CA LEU A 95 22.18 8.61 -4.40
C LEU A 95 22.86 9.18 -3.17
N THR A 96 23.58 10.29 -3.30
CA THR A 96 24.29 10.98 -2.21
C THR A 96 23.61 12.27 -1.77
N ALA A 97 22.76 12.88 -2.62
CA ALA A 97 21.94 14.00 -2.18
C ALA A 97 20.66 14.19 -2.99
N ILE A 98 19.63 14.75 -2.35
CA ILE A 98 18.46 15.35 -2.97
C ILE A 98 18.49 16.85 -2.66
N GLU A 99 18.44 17.68 -3.70
CA GLU A 99 18.27 19.12 -3.59
C GLU A 99 16.83 19.46 -3.95
N LEU A 100 16.07 19.95 -2.97
CA LEU A 100 14.66 20.27 -3.12
C LEU A 100 14.48 21.69 -3.66
N PRO A 101 13.35 22.00 -4.33
CA PRO A 101 13.16 23.31 -4.95
C PRO A 101 13.20 24.49 -3.96
N ALA A 102 12.83 24.28 -2.69
CA ALA A 102 12.92 25.30 -1.65
C ALA A 102 14.36 25.58 -1.17
N GLY A 103 15.36 24.84 -1.66
CA GLY A 103 16.76 24.96 -1.27
C GLY A 103 17.22 23.98 -0.20
N ASP A 104 16.30 23.24 0.43
CA ASP A 104 16.63 22.18 1.37
C ASP A 104 17.45 21.08 0.68
N ARG A 105 18.41 20.52 1.41
CA ARG A 105 19.27 19.43 0.94
C ARG A 105 19.21 18.25 1.90
N ILE A 106 18.95 17.07 1.35
CA ILE A 106 19.03 15.80 2.06
C ILE A 106 20.27 15.08 1.57
N GLU A 107 21.16 14.67 2.45
CA GLU A 107 22.42 14.01 2.12
C GLU A 107 22.45 12.57 2.64
N TYR A 108 23.04 11.67 1.87
CA TYR A 108 23.14 10.25 2.17
C TYR A 108 24.61 9.83 2.26
N GLY A 109 25.03 9.40 3.44
CA GLY A 109 26.36 8.86 3.69
C GLY A 109 26.36 7.35 3.55
N TYR A 110 27.36 6.79 2.87
CA TYR A 110 27.52 5.34 2.72
C TYR A 110 28.81 4.84 3.35
N GLN A 111 28.75 3.68 4.01
CA GLN A 111 29.89 2.94 4.52
C GLN A 111 29.84 1.51 3.98
N ASN A 112 30.93 1.05 3.34
CA ASN A 112 31.00 -0.27 2.73
C ASN A 112 29.85 -0.57 1.75
N GLY A 113 29.40 0.45 1.01
CA GLY A 113 28.29 0.34 0.05
C GLY A 113 26.89 0.34 0.68
N ARG A 114 26.74 0.56 1.99
CA ARG A 114 25.45 0.61 2.70
C ARG A 114 25.17 2.01 3.22
N LEU A 115 23.90 2.38 3.29
CA LEU A 115 23.49 3.68 3.85
C LEU A 115 23.85 3.70 5.34
N ALA A 116 24.76 4.59 5.73
CA ALA A 116 25.21 4.77 7.11
C ALA A 116 24.57 6.00 7.75
N SER A 117 24.18 7.01 6.97
CA SER A 117 23.51 8.20 7.48
C SER A 117 22.58 8.84 6.46
N THR A 118 21.56 9.53 6.95
CA THR A 118 20.73 10.48 6.21
C THR A 118 20.72 11.80 6.97
N GLN A 119 21.35 12.83 6.41
CA GLN A 119 21.40 14.17 6.98
C GLN A 119 20.32 15.04 6.32
N MET A 120 19.45 15.58 7.16
CA MET A 120 18.39 16.51 6.80
C MET A 120 18.62 17.85 7.54
N PRO A 121 18.04 18.97 7.09
CA PRO A 121 18.09 20.23 7.83
C PRO A 121 17.56 20.10 9.27
N GLU A 122 16.59 19.21 9.50
CA GLU A 122 15.97 19.00 10.81
C GLU A 122 16.75 18.06 11.73
N GLY A 123 17.69 17.26 11.21
CA GLY A 123 18.38 16.23 11.98
C GLY A 123 19.14 15.22 11.13
N THR A 124 19.92 14.37 11.78
CA THR A 124 20.64 13.28 11.11
C THR A 124 20.18 11.94 11.66
N SER A 125 19.72 11.08 10.76
CA SER A 125 19.47 9.67 11.02
C SER A 125 20.77 8.87 10.76
N GLU A 126 21.15 7.99 11.68
CA GLU A 126 22.33 7.13 11.59
C GLU A 126 21.92 5.65 11.63
N TYR A 127 22.57 4.83 10.81
CA TYR A 127 22.29 3.41 10.63
C TYR A 127 23.56 2.60 10.89
N LEU A 128 23.52 1.75 11.92
CA LEU A 128 24.62 0.87 12.28
C LEU A 128 24.25 -0.57 11.96
N TYR A 129 25.14 -1.29 11.29
CA TYR A 129 24.97 -2.69 10.93
C TYR A 129 25.87 -3.60 11.79
N GLN A 130 25.42 -4.82 12.11
CA GLN A 130 26.24 -5.81 12.81
C GLN A 130 26.92 -6.80 11.87
N GLN A 131 26.16 -7.44 10.97
CA GLN A 131 26.62 -8.44 10.01
C GLN A 131 25.68 -8.44 8.82
N GLY A 132 26.22 -8.54 7.60
CA GLY A 132 25.35 -8.47 6.41
C GLY A 132 24.52 -7.19 6.43
N ASP A 133 23.32 -7.23 5.87
CA ASP A 133 22.42 -6.08 5.84
C ASP A 133 21.57 -5.95 7.12
N GLN A 134 21.93 -6.67 8.19
CA GLN A 134 21.23 -6.59 9.47
C GLN A 134 21.57 -5.30 10.20
N LEU A 135 20.56 -4.44 10.36
CA LEU A 135 20.64 -3.27 11.22
C LEU A 135 20.81 -3.72 12.66
N LYS A 136 21.82 -3.19 13.34
CA LYS A 136 22.02 -3.28 14.79
C LYS A 136 21.31 -2.14 15.50
N GLU A 137 21.34 -0.95 14.90
CA GLU A 137 20.81 0.26 15.51
C GLU A 137 20.43 1.28 14.45
N VAL A 138 19.34 2.00 14.70
CA VAL A 138 18.96 3.20 13.98
C VAL A 138 18.69 4.29 15.01
N LYS A 139 19.22 5.50 14.82
CA LYS A 139 18.99 6.62 15.73
C LYS A 139 18.87 7.96 15.02
N GLU A 140 18.16 8.90 15.63
CA GLU A 140 18.06 10.31 15.23
C GLU A 140 17.88 11.16 16.50
N GLY A 141 18.89 11.97 16.83
CA GLY A 141 18.93 12.71 18.09
C GLY A 141 18.84 11.76 19.30
N THR A 142 17.80 11.91 20.12
CA THR A 142 17.54 11.04 21.28
C THR A 142 16.74 9.78 20.94
N GLU A 143 16.07 9.74 19.79
CA GLU A 143 15.28 8.59 19.36
C GLU A 143 16.21 7.49 18.84
N LYS A 144 16.02 6.26 19.31
CA LYS A 144 16.84 5.13 18.94
C LYS A 144 16.06 3.82 18.98
N VAL A 145 16.36 2.95 18.02
CA VAL A 145 15.87 1.57 17.94
C VAL A 145 17.08 0.64 17.82
N ASN A 146 17.24 -0.27 18.78
CA ASN A 146 18.25 -1.33 18.71
C ASN A 146 17.59 -2.64 18.31
N TYR A 147 18.28 -3.43 17.50
CA TYR A 147 17.80 -4.71 17.00
C TYR A 147 18.68 -5.84 17.52
N SER A 148 18.06 -6.92 17.96
CA SER A 148 18.76 -8.15 18.33
C SER A 148 18.32 -9.29 17.41
N TYR A 149 19.24 -10.21 17.14
CA TYR A 149 19.00 -11.34 16.25
C TYR A 149 19.51 -12.64 16.82
N ASP A 150 18.91 -13.74 16.37
CA ASP A 150 19.49 -15.08 16.40
C ASP A 150 19.71 -15.52 14.94
N GLY A 151 20.97 -15.57 14.51
CA GLY A 151 21.30 -15.71 13.08
C GLY A 151 20.64 -14.61 12.25
N SER A 152 19.78 -14.98 11.29
CA SER A 152 19.01 -14.05 10.47
C SER A 152 17.69 -13.58 11.09
N LEU A 153 17.24 -14.20 12.18
CA LEU A 153 15.92 -13.96 12.77
C LEU A 153 15.95 -12.78 13.72
N LEU A 154 15.09 -11.79 13.51
CA LEU A 154 14.94 -10.66 14.44
C LEU A 154 14.26 -11.13 15.72
N THR A 155 14.94 -11.03 16.87
CA THR A 155 14.42 -11.49 18.16
C THR A 155 13.90 -10.34 19.02
N SER A 156 14.41 -9.12 18.86
CA SER A 156 13.88 -7.96 19.56
C SER A 156 14.15 -6.62 18.87
N MET A 157 13.28 -5.67 19.16
CA MET A 157 13.46 -4.23 18.89
C MET A 157 13.31 -3.47 20.20
N GLN A 158 14.33 -2.70 20.57
CA GLN A 158 14.36 -1.89 21.78
C GLN A 158 14.33 -0.40 21.42
N TYR A 159 13.23 0.26 21.76
CA TYR A 159 12.99 1.68 21.56
C TYR A 159 13.48 2.47 22.77
N SER A 160 14.08 3.63 22.50
CA SER A 160 14.50 4.61 23.52
C SER A 160 14.40 6.03 22.97
N GLY A 161 14.17 7.01 23.86
CA GLY A 161 13.94 8.40 23.49
C GLY A 161 12.64 8.89 24.14
N GLU A 162 11.67 9.26 23.31
CA GLU A 162 10.33 9.67 23.71
C GLU A 162 9.59 8.56 24.46
N LEU A 163 9.67 7.34 23.95
CA LEU A 163 9.07 6.14 24.53
C LEU A 163 10.14 5.07 24.71
N ASN A 164 10.35 4.63 25.95
CA ASN A 164 11.20 3.49 26.26
C ASN A 164 10.35 2.23 26.29
N SER A 165 10.44 1.40 25.25
CA SER A 165 9.62 0.19 25.10
C SER A 165 10.33 -0.87 24.26
N SER A 166 9.77 -2.08 24.21
CA SER A 166 10.34 -3.17 23.43
C SER A 166 9.28 -4.05 22.76
N LEU A 167 9.69 -4.61 21.62
CA LEU A 167 9.04 -5.74 20.95
C LEU A 167 9.98 -6.92 21.00
N SER A 168 9.44 -8.11 21.27
CA SER A 168 10.20 -9.36 21.21
C SER A 168 9.46 -10.43 20.42
N TYR A 169 10.22 -11.22 19.68
CA TYR A 169 9.74 -12.29 18.81
C TYR A 169 10.33 -13.63 19.23
N GLY A 170 9.48 -14.64 19.31
CA GLY A 170 9.87 -16.04 19.42
C GLY A 170 9.60 -16.77 18.11
N TYR A 171 10.36 -17.83 17.84
CA TYR A 171 10.25 -18.61 16.61
C TYR A 171 10.04 -20.10 16.92
N ASN A 172 9.31 -20.79 16.06
CA ASN A 172 9.20 -22.25 16.09
C ASN A 172 10.37 -22.91 15.31
N ASN A 173 10.38 -24.25 15.26
CA ASN A 173 11.41 -25.01 14.54
C ASN A 173 11.37 -24.83 13.01
N ASP A 174 10.29 -24.26 12.47
CA ASP A 174 10.14 -23.90 11.06
C ASP A 174 10.54 -22.44 10.78
N LEU A 175 11.15 -21.77 11.76
CA LEU A 175 11.59 -20.37 11.72
C LEU A 175 10.44 -19.37 11.50
N GLN A 176 9.21 -19.76 11.85
CA GLN A 176 8.04 -18.88 11.83
C GLN A 176 7.85 -18.24 13.21
N VAL A 177 7.41 -16.98 13.23
CA VAL A 177 7.14 -16.25 14.48
C VAL A 177 6.03 -16.96 15.26
N ASN A 178 6.33 -17.57 16.41
CA ASN A 178 5.34 -18.27 17.24
C ASN A 178 4.98 -17.51 18.52
N SER A 179 5.67 -16.40 18.80
CA SER A 179 5.40 -15.54 19.94
C SER A 179 5.71 -14.09 19.60
N LEU A 180 4.86 -13.18 20.04
CA LEU A 180 5.07 -11.73 19.96
C LEU A 180 4.72 -11.09 21.31
N SER A 181 5.67 -10.36 21.88
CA SER A 181 5.53 -9.63 23.14
C SER A 181 5.71 -8.13 22.93
N TYR A 182 4.76 -7.32 23.42
CA TYR A 182 4.77 -5.86 23.36
C TYR A 182 3.78 -5.27 24.36
N ALA A 183 4.05 -4.05 24.82
CA ALA A 183 3.17 -3.30 25.72
C ALA A 183 2.68 -4.11 26.94
N GLY A 184 3.59 -4.89 27.54
CA GLY A 184 3.33 -5.71 28.73
C GLY A 184 2.55 -7.01 28.49
N GLY A 185 2.09 -7.28 27.26
CA GLY A 185 1.36 -8.48 26.89
C GLY A 185 2.15 -9.36 25.91
N SER A 186 1.83 -10.66 25.89
CA SER A 186 2.38 -11.61 24.91
C SER A 186 1.26 -12.36 24.21
N THR A 187 1.49 -12.76 22.97
CA THR A 187 0.60 -13.64 22.22
C THR A 187 1.40 -14.75 21.55
N SER A 188 0.78 -15.91 21.42
CA SER A 188 1.32 -17.02 20.64
C SER A 188 0.63 -17.09 19.29
N LEU A 189 1.40 -17.52 18.29
CA LEU A 189 0.91 -17.79 16.95
C LEU A 189 0.98 -19.28 16.66
N SER A 190 -0.04 -19.78 15.96
CA SER A 190 -0.08 -21.15 15.46
C SER A 190 -0.25 -21.15 13.95
N TYR A 191 0.22 -22.22 13.31
CA TYR A 191 0.22 -22.36 11.87
C TYR A 191 -0.32 -23.73 11.45
N ASP A 192 -0.95 -23.79 10.28
CA ASP A 192 -1.21 -25.06 9.60
C ASP A 192 0.03 -25.55 8.84
N LYS A 193 -0.12 -26.71 8.16
CA LYS A 193 0.96 -27.33 7.38
C LYS A 193 1.34 -26.57 6.12
N ASP A 194 0.52 -25.61 5.69
CA ASP A 194 0.79 -24.74 4.55
C ASP A 194 1.40 -23.40 5.01
N GLY A 195 1.63 -23.23 6.31
CA GLY A 195 2.22 -22.03 6.92
C GLY A 195 1.24 -20.88 7.06
N LEU A 196 -0.08 -21.12 6.96
CA LEU A 196 -1.09 -20.12 7.24
C LEU A 196 -1.30 -19.99 8.76
N VAL A 197 -1.42 -18.77 9.26
CA VAL A 197 -1.69 -18.55 10.70
C VAL A 197 -3.08 -19.08 11.04
N THR A 198 -3.14 -20.06 11.93
CA THR A 198 -4.39 -20.66 12.45
C THR A 198 -4.81 -20.10 13.79
N GLY A 199 -3.97 -19.27 14.41
CA GLY A 199 -4.40 -18.53 15.58
C GLY A 199 -3.39 -17.51 16.07
N ILE A 200 -3.91 -16.42 16.63
CA ILE A 200 -3.18 -15.25 17.11
C ILE A 200 -4.10 -14.47 18.08
N HIS A 201 -3.57 -13.88 19.15
CA HIS A 201 -4.34 -13.08 20.12
C HIS A 201 -5.58 -13.81 20.71
N GLY A 202 -5.50 -15.13 20.82
CA GLY A 202 -6.62 -15.98 21.27
C GLY A 202 -7.70 -16.23 20.21
N PHE A 203 -7.59 -15.61 19.02
CA PHE A 203 -8.43 -15.93 17.88
C PHE A 203 -7.93 -17.21 17.20
N ALA A 204 -8.85 -18.13 16.91
CA ALA A 204 -8.66 -19.23 15.98
C ALA A 204 -9.10 -18.81 14.58
N ILE A 205 -8.32 -19.20 13.58
CA ILE A 205 -8.55 -18.89 12.16
C ILE A 205 -8.65 -20.20 11.38
N SER A 206 -9.69 -20.32 10.57
CA SER A 206 -9.87 -21.42 9.63
C SER A 206 -9.98 -20.93 8.20
N TYR A 207 -9.49 -21.75 7.29
CA TYR A 207 -9.41 -21.47 5.87
C TYR A 207 -10.14 -22.55 5.07
N ARG A 208 -10.62 -22.19 3.88
CA ARG A 208 -11.17 -23.15 2.94
C ARG A 208 -10.09 -24.10 2.43
N ALA A 209 -10.39 -25.40 2.44
CA ALA A 209 -9.43 -26.44 2.07
C ALA A 209 -9.02 -26.43 0.58
N ASP A 210 -9.82 -25.83 -0.30
CA ASP A 210 -9.60 -25.81 -1.74
C ASP A 210 -8.62 -24.70 -2.19
N ASN A 211 -8.72 -23.52 -1.59
CA ASN A 211 -7.98 -22.34 -2.05
C ASN A 211 -7.20 -21.60 -0.94
N GLY A 212 -7.41 -21.94 0.34
CA GLY A 212 -6.73 -21.29 1.47
C GLY A 212 -7.26 -19.89 1.78
N LEU A 213 -8.44 -19.52 1.28
CA LEU A 213 -9.09 -18.26 1.66
C LEU A 213 -9.68 -18.35 3.07
N PRO A 214 -9.58 -17.28 3.88
CA PRO A 214 -10.14 -17.28 5.22
C PRO A 214 -11.65 -17.54 5.21
N GLU A 215 -12.14 -18.39 6.10
CA GLU A 215 -13.57 -18.68 6.24
C GLU A 215 -14.11 -18.12 7.55
N LEU A 216 -13.33 -18.20 8.63
CA LEU A 216 -13.76 -17.82 9.96
C LEU A 216 -12.57 -17.43 10.83
N LEU A 217 -12.73 -16.36 11.59
CA LEU A 217 -11.87 -15.92 12.69
C LEU A 217 -12.74 -15.81 13.93
N LYS A 218 -12.35 -16.41 15.06
CA LYS A 218 -13.15 -16.35 16.30
C LYS A 218 -12.33 -16.53 17.57
N ASP A 219 -12.74 -15.93 18.68
CA ASP A 219 -12.14 -16.14 20.02
C ASP A 219 -13.14 -16.68 21.05
N GLY A 220 -14.31 -17.15 20.58
CA GLY A 220 -15.41 -17.59 21.43
C GLY A 220 -16.36 -16.47 21.86
N LYS A 221 -15.98 -15.20 21.66
CA LYS A 221 -16.84 -14.02 21.82
C LYS A 221 -17.19 -13.43 20.47
N LEU A 222 -16.18 -12.91 19.77
CA LEU A 222 -16.35 -12.43 18.41
C LEU A 222 -16.16 -13.60 17.45
N SER A 223 -16.97 -13.61 16.40
CA SER A 223 -16.70 -14.34 15.17
C SER A 223 -16.83 -13.41 13.98
N GLN A 224 -15.90 -13.52 13.04
CA GLN A 224 -15.91 -12.86 11.75
C GLN A 224 -15.84 -13.96 10.68
N SER A 225 -16.78 -13.95 9.74
CA SER A 225 -16.86 -14.96 8.68
C SER A 225 -16.91 -14.31 7.30
N TRP A 226 -16.34 -15.00 6.30
CA TRP A 226 -16.24 -14.52 4.93
C TRP A 226 -16.91 -15.48 3.96
N LEU A 227 -17.60 -14.91 2.96
CA LEU A 227 -17.99 -15.61 1.75
C LEU A 227 -17.23 -15.01 0.57
N TRP A 228 -16.85 -15.88 -0.37
CA TRP A 228 -16.03 -15.53 -1.53
C TRP A 228 -16.70 -16.01 -2.81
N ASN A 229 -16.63 -15.21 -3.87
CA ASN A 229 -17.02 -15.66 -5.21
C ASN A 229 -15.90 -16.49 -5.87
N GLY A 230 -16.15 -16.96 -7.11
CA GLY A 230 -15.18 -17.73 -7.89
C GLY A 230 -13.94 -16.94 -8.37
N TYR A 231 -13.89 -15.63 -8.13
CA TYR A 231 -12.76 -14.75 -8.42
C TYR A 231 -11.87 -14.53 -7.18
N GLY A 232 -12.32 -14.98 -6.01
CA GLY A 232 -11.65 -14.71 -4.73
C GLY A 232 -12.01 -13.33 -4.16
N GLU A 233 -13.05 -12.69 -4.64
CA GLU A 233 -13.53 -11.43 -4.07
C GLU A 233 -14.50 -11.74 -2.91
N ALA A 234 -14.41 -10.99 -1.81
CA ALA A 234 -15.25 -11.19 -0.66
C ALA A 234 -16.68 -10.68 -0.96
N THR A 235 -17.65 -11.57 -1.08
CA THR A 235 -19.05 -11.18 -1.33
C THR A 235 -19.81 -10.89 -0.05
N SER A 236 -19.32 -11.36 1.10
CA SER A 236 -19.92 -11.07 2.40
C SER A 236 -18.89 -11.17 3.50
N VAL A 237 -18.96 -10.26 4.46
CA VAL A 237 -18.28 -10.36 5.76
C VAL A 237 -19.31 -10.14 6.85
N GLN A 238 -19.41 -11.09 7.77
CA GLN A 238 -20.36 -11.04 8.88
C GLN A 238 -19.61 -11.09 10.21
N TYR A 239 -20.00 -10.22 11.13
CA TYR A 239 -19.53 -10.20 12.50
C TYR A 239 -20.66 -10.66 13.41
N GLN A 240 -20.34 -11.52 14.37
CA GLN A 240 -21.26 -11.93 15.42
C GLN A 240 -20.51 -11.91 16.75
N LEU A 241 -21.05 -11.17 17.72
CA LEU A 241 -20.49 -11.02 19.05
C LEU A 241 -21.45 -11.65 20.06
N ASP A 242 -21.04 -12.77 20.66
CA ASP A 242 -21.91 -13.64 21.48
C ASP A 242 -23.26 -13.93 20.76
N ASN A 243 -24.38 -13.64 21.42
CA ASN A 243 -25.74 -13.89 20.91
C ASN A 243 -26.38 -12.64 20.28
N LEU A 244 -25.60 -11.59 20.02
CA LEU A 244 -26.14 -10.35 19.44
C LEU A 244 -26.47 -10.53 17.97
N ALA A 245 -27.33 -9.62 17.49
CA ALA A 245 -27.62 -9.52 16.06
C ALA A 245 -26.31 -9.35 15.29
N SER A 246 -26.12 -10.20 14.29
CA SER A 246 -24.95 -10.10 13.42
C SER A 246 -24.95 -8.76 12.69
N THR A 247 -23.80 -8.13 12.58
CA THR A 247 -23.55 -6.97 11.73
C THR A 247 -22.64 -7.39 10.57
N GLY A 248 -22.42 -6.51 9.60
CA GLY A 248 -21.51 -6.80 8.50
C GLY A 248 -21.99 -6.19 7.19
N TYR A 249 -21.47 -6.72 6.10
CA TYR A 249 -21.76 -6.22 4.76
C TYR A 249 -21.75 -7.32 3.70
N GLN A 250 -22.48 -7.06 2.63
CA GLN A 250 -22.45 -7.83 1.38
C GLN A 250 -22.00 -6.92 0.25
N LEU A 251 -21.22 -7.47 -0.68
CA LEU A 251 -20.64 -6.76 -1.82
C LEU A 251 -21.06 -7.43 -3.12
N GLU A 252 -21.50 -6.61 -4.07
CA GLU A 252 -21.71 -6.98 -5.47
C GLU A 252 -20.69 -6.26 -6.35
N TYR A 253 -20.15 -6.99 -7.32
CA TYR A 253 -19.07 -6.52 -8.18
C TYR A 253 -19.53 -6.47 -9.65
N ASN A 254 -19.01 -5.51 -10.41
CA ASN A 254 -19.13 -5.52 -11.87
C ASN A 254 -18.13 -6.51 -12.50
N SER A 255 -18.16 -6.62 -13.84
CA SER A 255 -17.31 -7.56 -14.59
C SER A 255 -15.81 -7.26 -14.51
N VAL A 256 -15.42 -6.05 -14.06
CA VAL A 256 -14.02 -5.65 -13.88
C VAL A 256 -13.58 -5.68 -12.41
N GLY A 257 -14.45 -6.14 -11.49
CA GLY A 257 -14.13 -6.34 -10.08
C GLY A 257 -14.30 -5.10 -9.20
N GLN A 258 -14.97 -4.05 -9.65
CA GLN A 258 -15.34 -2.92 -8.80
C GLN A 258 -16.66 -3.19 -8.07
N ILE A 259 -16.71 -2.82 -6.79
CA ILE A 259 -17.92 -2.86 -5.97
C ILE A 259 -18.95 -1.90 -6.54
N VAL A 260 -20.06 -2.41 -7.04
CA VAL A 260 -21.19 -1.60 -7.56
C VAL A 260 -22.32 -1.48 -6.56
N ARG A 261 -22.38 -2.39 -5.57
CA ARG A 261 -23.32 -2.28 -4.45
C ARG A 261 -22.69 -2.83 -3.18
N LYS A 262 -22.94 -2.12 -2.07
CA LYS A 262 -22.69 -2.58 -0.71
C LYS A 262 -23.99 -2.55 0.07
N THR A 263 -24.33 -3.67 0.70
CA THR A 263 -25.45 -3.73 1.66
C THR A 263 -24.88 -3.92 3.05
N GLU A 264 -24.97 -2.90 3.89
CA GLU A 264 -24.51 -2.94 5.29
C GLU A 264 -25.67 -3.17 6.23
N ARG A 265 -25.48 -4.02 7.25
CA ARG A 265 -26.45 -4.16 8.33
C ARG A 265 -26.16 -3.15 9.44
N GLU A 266 -27.11 -2.25 9.66
CA GLU A 266 -27.04 -1.24 10.71
C GLU A 266 -27.39 -1.86 12.09
N LEU A 267 -27.08 -1.12 13.17
CA LEU A 267 -27.23 -1.60 14.54
C LEU A 267 -28.70 -1.83 14.96
N ASP A 268 -29.65 -1.14 14.33
CA ASP A 268 -31.08 -1.36 14.52
C ASP A 268 -31.62 -2.58 13.73
N GLY A 269 -30.72 -3.26 12.99
CA GLY A 269 -31.03 -4.41 12.16
C GLY A 269 -31.57 -4.07 10.78
N SER A 270 -31.72 -2.79 10.44
CA SER A 270 -32.02 -2.34 9.09
C SER A 270 -30.83 -2.55 8.14
N ALA A 271 -31.09 -2.48 6.84
CA ALA A 271 -30.06 -2.54 5.82
C ALA A 271 -29.86 -1.16 5.19
N LEU A 272 -28.61 -0.72 5.11
CA LEU A 272 -28.20 0.42 4.29
C LEU A 272 -27.66 -0.12 2.97
N VAL A 273 -28.37 0.16 1.88
CA VAL A 273 -27.91 -0.18 0.52
C VAL A 273 -27.22 1.03 -0.07
N SER A 274 -25.96 0.88 -0.47
CA SER A 274 -25.18 1.88 -1.19
C SER A 274 -24.86 1.37 -2.59
N ASP A 275 -25.34 2.06 -3.62
CA ASP A 275 -25.01 1.80 -5.02
C ASP A 275 -23.93 2.78 -5.48
N TYR A 276 -22.91 2.27 -6.17
CA TYR A 276 -21.75 3.04 -6.64
C TYR A 276 -21.71 3.11 -8.16
N THR A 277 -21.49 4.31 -8.71
CA THR A 277 -21.31 4.54 -10.14
C THR A 277 -19.93 5.10 -10.42
N TYR A 278 -19.34 4.66 -11.53
CA TYR A 278 -17.98 5.01 -11.94
C TYR A 278 -17.95 5.58 -13.36
N ASP A 279 -16.97 6.42 -13.65
CA ASP A 279 -16.71 6.91 -15.00
C ASP A 279 -15.88 5.94 -15.86
N ASP A 280 -15.54 6.37 -17.08
CA ASP A 280 -14.74 5.59 -18.03
C ASP A 280 -13.28 5.41 -17.62
N ARG A 281 -12.82 6.18 -16.62
CA ARG A 281 -11.53 5.99 -15.95
C ARG A 281 -11.65 5.21 -14.63
N TYR A 282 -12.82 4.63 -14.37
CA TYR A 282 -13.12 3.85 -13.17
C TYR A 282 -13.11 4.65 -11.86
N ARG A 283 -13.30 5.97 -11.93
CA ARG A 283 -13.34 6.86 -10.76
C ARG A 283 -14.76 6.96 -10.22
N LEU A 284 -14.92 7.02 -8.90
CA LEU A 284 -16.24 7.08 -8.25
C LEU A 284 -16.92 8.42 -8.56
N THR A 285 -18.08 8.40 -9.23
CA THR A 285 -18.82 9.62 -9.61
C THR A 285 -20.12 9.81 -8.85
N GLU A 286 -20.74 8.75 -8.34
CA GLU A 286 -22.02 8.84 -7.62
C GLU A 286 -22.15 7.73 -6.58
N VAL A 287 -22.76 8.07 -5.45
CA VAL A 287 -23.23 7.11 -4.44
C VAL A 287 -24.70 7.37 -4.17
N LYS A 288 -25.52 6.32 -4.29
CA LYS A 288 -26.93 6.34 -3.86
C LYS A 288 -27.09 5.50 -2.60
N GLN A 289 -27.56 6.11 -1.51
CA GLN A 289 -27.98 5.38 -0.32
C GLN A 289 -29.49 5.19 -0.32
N ASN A 290 -29.94 3.93 -0.27
CA ASN A 290 -31.34 3.53 -0.34
C ASN A 290 -32.08 4.20 -1.54
N GLY A 291 -31.42 4.21 -2.70
CA GLY A 291 -31.94 4.79 -3.95
C GLY A 291 -31.84 6.32 -4.07
N THR A 292 -31.40 7.03 -3.02
CA THR A 292 -31.24 8.49 -3.04
C THR A 292 -29.77 8.86 -3.21
N VAL A 293 -29.45 9.75 -4.15
CA VAL A 293 -28.08 10.26 -4.32
C VAL A 293 -27.66 10.97 -3.04
N THR A 294 -26.57 10.52 -2.42
CA THR A 294 -25.98 11.13 -1.22
C THR A 294 -24.62 11.74 -1.50
N GLU A 295 -23.88 11.20 -2.47
CA GLU A 295 -22.59 11.71 -2.89
C GLU A 295 -22.53 11.81 -4.42
N ALA A 296 -21.86 12.84 -4.92
CA ALA A 296 -21.59 13.03 -6.34
C ALA A 296 -20.22 13.66 -6.52
N TYR A 297 -19.47 13.26 -7.54
CA TYR A 297 -18.10 13.68 -7.78
C TYR A 297 -17.83 13.96 -9.25
N GLN A 298 -17.01 14.97 -9.51
CA GLN A 298 -16.55 15.35 -10.83
C GLN A 298 -15.04 15.52 -10.81
N PHE A 299 -14.39 15.07 -11.88
CA PHE A 299 -12.94 15.10 -12.01
C PHE A 299 -12.52 15.80 -13.30
N ASP A 300 -11.36 16.44 -13.28
CA ASP A 300 -10.69 16.86 -14.51
C ASP A 300 -9.98 15.69 -15.22
N ALA A 301 -9.27 15.99 -16.30
CA ALA A 301 -8.53 15.02 -17.10
C ALA A 301 -7.46 14.26 -16.29
N ASN A 302 -6.78 14.94 -15.34
CA ASN A 302 -5.73 14.33 -14.51
C ASN A 302 -6.27 13.83 -13.16
N GLY A 303 -7.59 13.72 -12.96
CA GLY A 303 -8.15 13.15 -11.74
C GLY A 303 -8.23 14.08 -10.54
N ASN A 304 -8.03 15.40 -10.71
CA ASN A 304 -8.34 16.33 -9.63
C ASN A 304 -9.86 16.44 -9.46
N ARG A 305 -10.35 16.40 -8.23
CA ARG A 305 -11.78 16.48 -7.90
C ARG A 305 -12.30 17.92 -7.97
N ILE A 306 -12.75 18.35 -9.15
CA ILE A 306 -13.20 19.73 -9.43
C ILE A 306 -14.59 20.06 -8.88
N GLY A 307 -15.40 19.05 -8.53
CA GLY A 307 -16.73 19.24 -7.98
C GLY A 307 -17.15 18.07 -7.12
N PHE A 308 -17.84 18.33 -6.01
CA PHE A 308 -18.42 17.28 -5.18
C PHE A 308 -19.63 17.71 -4.34
N SER A 309 -20.46 16.72 -4.00
CA SER A 309 -21.54 16.80 -3.02
C SER A 309 -21.38 15.65 -2.02
N SER A 310 -21.66 15.93 -0.75
CA SER A 310 -21.79 14.95 0.34
C SER A 310 -22.96 15.42 1.21
N LEU A 311 -24.18 15.04 0.78
CA LEU A 311 -25.42 15.62 1.28
C LEU A 311 -25.67 15.28 2.75
N LEU A 312 -25.21 14.12 3.21
CA LEU A 312 -25.29 13.72 4.62
C LEU A 312 -24.37 14.54 5.53
N ARG A 313 -23.34 15.19 4.96
CA ARG A 313 -22.50 16.18 5.64
C ARG A 313 -22.98 17.62 5.45
N GLY A 314 -24.06 17.83 4.69
CA GLY A 314 -24.55 19.15 4.33
C GLY A 314 -23.71 19.87 3.27
N VAL A 315 -22.82 19.16 2.56
CA VAL A 315 -22.04 19.72 1.46
C VAL A 315 -22.77 19.50 0.14
N ASN A 316 -23.11 20.57 -0.57
CA ASN A 316 -23.85 20.50 -1.82
C ASN A 316 -23.19 21.33 -2.92
N ASN A 317 -22.87 20.68 -4.04
CA ASN A 317 -22.28 21.27 -5.25
C ASN A 317 -21.05 22.14 -4.98
N GLN A 318 -20.17 21.67 -4.10
CA GLN A 318 -18.92 22.35 -3.79
C GLN A 318 -17.94 22.21 -4.96
N SER A 319 -17.46 23.33 -5.47
CA SER A 319 -16.44 23.38 -6.51
C SER A 319 -15.03 23.50 -5.92
N ALA A 320 -14.05 22.98 -6.66
CA ALA A 320 -12.63 23.15 -6.37
C ALA A 320 -11.85 23.57 -7.62
N SER A 321 -10.76 24.29 -7.42
CA SER A 321 -9.83 24.70 -8.49
C SER A 321 -8.41 24.33 -8.13
N TYR A 322 -7.59 24.07 -9.15
CA TYR A 322 -6.22 23.59 -9.00
C TYR A 322 -5.26 24.48 -9.78
N THR A 323 -4.02 24.59 -9.31
CA THR A 323 -2.95 25.25 -10.06
C THR A 323 -2.45 24.34 -11.18
N HIS A 324 -1.59 24.89 -12.04
CA HIS A 324 -0.67 24.03 -12.78
C HIS A 324 0.17 23.20 -11.79
N GLY A 325 0.35 21.91 -12.04
CA GLY A 325 0.98 20.95 -11.12
C GLY A 325 0.06 20.35 -10.05
N ASP A 326 -1.25 20.34 -10.29
CA ASP A 326 -2.29 19.66 -9.49
C ASP A 326 -2.41 20.09 -8.02
N GLN A 327 -1.88 21.26 -7.63
CA GLN A 327 -2.04 21.74 -6.26
C GLN A 327 -3.43 22.34 -6.06
N LEU A 328 -4.10 22.03 -4.94
CA LEU A 328 -5.43 22.57 -4.67
C LEU A 328 -5.29 24.08 -4.41
N ALA A 329 -5.98 24.91 -5.17
CA ALA A 329 -5.95 26.37 -4.96
C ALA A 329 -7.14 26.82 -4.10
N GLN A 330 -8.33 26.28 -4.36
CA GLN A 330 -9.55 26.63 -3.66
C GLN A 330 -10.50 25.44 -3.59
N SER A 331 -11.23 25.31 -2.48
CA SER A 331 -12.36 24.39 -2.34
C SER A 331 -13.44 25.05 -1.48
N GLY A 332 -14.61 25.33 -2.05
CA GLY A 332 -15.64 26.12 -1.38
C GLY A 332 -15.11 27.49 -0.91
N ASN A 333 -15.27 27.79 0.39
CA ASN A 333 -14.79 29.03 1.02
C ASN A 333 -13.34 28.94 1.55
N ALA A 334 -12.63 27.84 1.28
CA ALA A 334 -11.27 27.63 1.71
C ALA A 334 -10.28 27.86 0.55
N THR A 335 -9.24 28.64 0.79
CA THR A 335 -8.08 28.80 -0.09
C THR A 335 -6.88 28.06 0.47
N TYR A 336 -6.06 27.49 -0.41
CA TYR A 336 -4.95 26.63 -0.06
C TYR A 336 -3.66 27.16 -0.68
N SER A 337 -2.55 27.04 0.04
CA SER A 337 -1.21 27.36 -0.47
C SER A 337 -0.24 26.24 -0.13
N TYR A 338 0.82 26.12 -0.93
CA TYR A 338 1.82 25.07 -0.82
C TYR A 338 3.22 25.67 -0.64
N ASP A 339 4.10 24.94 0.03
CA ASP A 339 5.51 25.30 0.13
C ASP A 339 6.24 25.09 -1.21
N GLY A 340 7.49 25.57 -1.32
CA GLY A 340 8.30 25.41 -2.53
C GLY A 340 8.54 23.95 -2.93
N ASN A 341 8.35 23.01 -2.00
CA ASN A 341 8.50 21.58 -2.24
C ASN A 341 7.19 20.91 -2.69
N GLY A 342 6.08 21.65 -2.72
CA GLY A 342 4.75 21.17 -3.11
C GLY A 342 4.00 20.45 -2.00
N ARG A 343 4.17 20.84 -0.74
CA ARG A 343 3.40 20.33 0.40
C ARG A 343 2.45 21.40 0.88
N LEU A 344 1.26 21.02 1.34
CA LEU A 344 0.27 21.95 1.84
C LEU A 344 0.90 22.82 2.94
N ALA A 345 0.94 24.14 2.77
CA ALA A 345 1.52 25.07 3.74
C ALA A 345 0.42 25.78 4.55
N SER A 346 -0.70 26.14 3.90
CA SER A 346 -1.83 26.78 4.58
C SER A 346 -3.17 26.39 3.99
N LYS A 347 -4.18 26.30 4.86
CA LYS A 347 -5.61 26.32 4.55
C LYS A 347 -6.21 27.53 5.23
N THR A 348 -6.83 28.44 4.49
CA THR A 348 -7.53 29.61 5.04
C THR A 348 -9.00 29.56 4.66
N THR A 349 -9.88 29.47 5.64
CA THR A 349 -11.33 29.56 5.44
C THR A 349 -11.80 30.98 5.73
N THR A 350 -12.57 31.57 4.81
CA THR A 350 -13.18 32.88 5.01
C THR A 350 -14.69 32.75 5.09
N GLU A 351 -15.27 33.20 6.21
CA GLU A 351 -16.71 33.23 6.41
C GLU A 351 -17.10 34.57 7.06
N ASN A 352 -18.11 35.26 6.51
CA ASN A 352 -18.54 36.58 6.99
C ASN A 352 -17.38 37.58 7.17
N SER A 353 -16.45 37.59 6.20
CA SER A 353 -15.23 38.42 6.21
C SER A 353 -14.23 38.12 7.34
N ILE A 354 -14.40 37.01 8.05
CA ILE A 354 -13.46 36.52 9.07
C ILE A 354 -12.67 35.38 8.47
N SER A 355 -11.35 35.55 8.38
CA SER A 355 -10.43 34.52 7.90
C SER A 355 -9.81 33.75 9.06
N LYS A 356 -9.92 32.43 9.01
CA LYS A 356 -9.27 31.49 9.93
C LYS A 356 -8.24 30.69 9.14
N ALA A 357 -6.98 30.80 9.53
CA ALA A 357 -5.88 30.10 8.87
C ALA A 357 -5.41 28.91 9.72
N THR A 358 -5.19 27.79 9.06
CA THR A 358 -4.43 26.65 9.55
C THR A 358 -3.11 26.61 8.79
N GLN A 359 -1.99 26.46 9.52
CA GLN A 359 -0.64 26.39 8.96
C GLN A 359 -0.08 24.98 9.17
N TYR A 360 0.64 24.47 8.19
CA TYR A 360 1.22 23.13 8.19
C TYR A 360 2.72 23.23 7.95
N GLN A 361 3.50 22.45 8.67
CA GLN A 361 4.96 22.40 8.56
C GLN A 361 5.41 20.97 8.38
N TYR A 362 6.29 20.74 7.40
CA TYR A 362 6.81 19.42 7.05
C TYR A 362 8.33 19.41 7.17
N SER A 363 8.90 18.24 7.44
CA SER A 363 10.34 18.02 7.29
C SER A 363 10.74 18.05 5.83
N SER A 364 12.02 18.26 5.54
CA SER A 364 12.63 18.07 4.21
C SER A 364 12.29 16.71 3.59
N SER A 365 12.08 15.65 4.37
CA SER A 365 11.61 14.33 3.91
C SER A 365 10.09 14.18 3.72
N GLY A 366 9.30 15.22 3.99
CA GLY A 366 7.84 15.24 3.79
C GLY A 366 7.00 14.73 4.95
N ARG A 367 7.59 14.56 6.15
CA ARG A 367 6.85 14.17 7.37
C ARG A 367 6.17 15.40 7.96
N LEU A 368 4.89 15.32 8.31
CA LEU A 368 4.18 16.43 8.96
C LEU A 368 4.73 16.66 10.37
N LEU A 369 5.37 17.80 10.62
CA LEU A 369 5.99 18.15 11.90
C LEU A 369 5.04 18.95 12.80
N ALA A 370 4.25 19.85 12.22
CA ALA A 370 3.33 20.68 12.99
C ALA A 370 2.10 21.11 12.18
N VAL A 371 1.00 21.31 12.90
CA VAL A 371 -0.20 21.98 12.42
C VAL A 371 -0.62 23.03 13.44
N THR A 372 -0.66 24.29 13.02
CA THR A 372 -1.17 25.39 13.83
C THR A 372 -2.56 25.76 13.34
N THR A 373 -3.57 25.27 14.05
CA THR A 373 -4.98 25.65 13.87
C THR A 373 -5.24 27.02 14.51
N PRO A 374 -6.37 27.69 14.22
CA PRO A 374 -6.76 28.91 14.92
C PRO A 374 -6.83 28.76 16.45
N GLU A 375 -7.10 27.55 16.95
CA GLU A 375 -7.32 27.28 18.37
C GLU A 375 -6.07 26.77 19.11
N LYS A 376 -5.16 26.07 18.41
CA LYS A 376 -4.03 25.38 19.03
C LYS A 376 -2.94 24.97 18.02
N ALA A 377 -1.72 24.83 18.55
CA ALA A 377 -0.62 24.17 17.88
C ALA A 377 -0.61 22.66 18.22
N ILE A 378 -0.48 21.84 17.20
CA ILE A 378 -0.28 20.39 17.26
C ILE A 378 1.10 20.12 16.68
N THR A 379 1.94 19.38 17.39
CA THR A 379 3.26 18.98 16.87
C THR A 379 3.47 17.48 16.98
N TYR A 380 4.27 16.94 16.08
CA TYR A 380 4.54 15.52 15.96
C TYR A 380 6.04 15.26 16.02
N ARG A 381 6.44 14.30 16.86
CA ARG A 381 7.83 13.80 16.89
C ARG A 381 7.91 12.53 16.08
N HIS A 382 9.02 12.34 15.38
CA HIS A 382 9.29 11.15 14.57
C HIS A 382 10.62 10.53 14.99
N ASN A 383 10.76 9.23 14.78
CA ASN A 383 12.06 8.58 14.84
C ASN A 383 12.72 8.53 13.45
N ALA A 384 13.96 8.05 13.41
CA ALA A 384 14.74 7.87 12.19
C ALA A 384 14.06 6.98 11.12
N LEU A 385 13.17 6.06 11.52
CA LEU A 385 12.40 5.21 10.62
C LEU A 385 11.20 5.96 9.99
N GLY A 386 10.93 7.19 10.41
CA GLY A 386 9.80 7.99 9.94
C GLY A 386 8.48 7.71 10.64
N GLN A 387 8.49 6.90 11.70
CA GLN A 387 7.31 6.63 12.51
C GLN A 387 7.02 7.82 13.42
N ARG A 388 5.76 8.23 13.51
CA ARG A 388 5.30 9.24 14.48
C ARG A 388 5.36 8.65 15.89
N VAL A 389 6.27 9.10 16.74
CA VAL A 389 6.49 8.55 18.10
C VAL A 389 5.74 9.31 19.20
N ALA A 390 5.40 10.58 18.97
CA ALA A 390 4.55 11.35 19.87
C ALA A 390 3.71 12.41 19.16
N LYS A 391 2.60 12.75 19.80
CA LYS A 391 1.77 13.92 19.51
C LYS A 391 1.79 14.86 20.71
N LEU A 392 1.94 16.15 20.43
CA LEU A 392 1.86 17.21 21.41
C LEU A 392 0.75 18.19 21.05
N VAL A 393 0.04 18.69 22.05
CA VAL A 393 -0.97 19.75 21.93
C VAL A 393 -0.55 20.91 22.82
N LYS A 394 -0.43 22.11 22.23
CA LYS A 394 0.09 23.31 22.92
C LYS A 394 1.43 23.06 23.62
N GLY A 395 2.31 22.27 22.98
CA GLY A 395 3.65 21.94 23.48
C GLY A 395 3.70 20.85 24.55
N VAL A 396 2.57 20.25 24.93
CA VAL A 396 2.49 19.18 25.93
C VAL A 396 2.27 17.84 25.23
N VAL A 397 3.09 16.83 25.51
CA VAL A 397 2.88 15.45 25.02
C VAL A 397 1.53 14.95 25.53
N VAL A 398 0.69 14.46 24.62
CA VAL A 398 -0.63 13.90 24.95
C VAL A 398 -0.71 12.41 24.63
N GLU A 399 0.04 11.93 23.65
CA GLU A 399 0.04 10.54 23.20
C GLU A 399 1.44 10.17 22.70
N LYS A 400 1.87 8.95 23.02
CA LYS A 400 3.08 8.31 22.47
C LYS A 400 2.70 7.02 21.76
N TYR A 401 3.47 6.62 20.75
CA TYR A 401 3.10 5.52 19.86
C TYR A 401 4.18 4.45 19.78
N LEU A 402 3.78 3.19 19.90
CA LEU A 402 4.63 2.03 19.65
C LEU A 402 4.20 1.34 18.36
N TRP A 403 5.12 1.27 17.41
CA TRP A 403 4.90 0.76 16.06
C TRP A 403 5.64 -0.57 15.86
N GLN A 404 5.04 -1.52 15.15
CA GLN A 404 5.76 -2.69 14.64
C GLN A 404 6.56 -2.33 13.39
N ASP A 405 5.92 -1.61 12.48
CA ASP A 405 6.45 -1.10 11.22
C ASP A 405 5.83 0.27 10.92
N LEU A 406 6.00 0.84 9.73
CA LEU A 406 5.50 2.18 9.42
C LEU A 406 3.97 2.28 9.36
N THR A 407 3.27 1.16 9.23
CA THR A 407 1.82 1.09 9.02
C THR A 407 1.05 0.33 10.11
N THR A 408 1.75 -0.39 10.99
CA THR A 408 1.14 -1.21 12.04
C THR A 408 1.38 -0.62 13.44
N LEU A 409 0.39 0.07 13.98
CA LEU A 409 0.41 0.64 15.34
C LEU A 409 0.04 -0.44 16.37
N LEU A 410 0.95 -0.77 17.29
CA LEU A 410 0.72 -1.80 18.31
C LEU A 410 0.15 -1.26 19.62
N ALA A 411 0.53 -0.05 20.02
CA ALA A 411 0.01 0.55 21.25
C ALA A 411 0.09 2.08 21.25
N VAL A 412 -0.86 2.71 21.94
CA VAL A 412 -0.78 4.10 22.38
C VAL A 412 -0.46 4.14 23.88
N TYR A 413 0.39 5.07 24.27
CA TYR A 413 0.79 5.31 25.65
C TYR A 413 0.37 6.71 26.10
N ASN A 414 0.12 6.85 27.39
CA ASN A 414 0.00 8.14 28.06
C ASN A 414 1.37 8.83 28.17
N PRO A 415 1.42 10.13 28.50
CA PRO A 415 2.68 10.86 28.65
C PRO A 415 3.65 10.30 29.70
N ASP A 416 3.12 9.56 30.68
CA ASP A 416 3.85 8.90 31.78
C ASP A 416 4.34 7.47 31.46
N ASP A 417 4.31 7.07 30.18
CA ASP A 417 4.67 5.75 29.68
C ASP A 417 3.79 4.59 30.17
N SER A 418 2.62 4.89 30.75
CA SER A 418 1.60 3.87 30.99
C SER A 418 0.85 3.53 29.69
N VAL A 419 0.57 2.24 29.46
CA VAL A 419 -0.15 1.77 28.27
C VAL A 419 -1.59 2.30 28.32
N LYS A 420 -1.96 3.13 27.34
CA LYS A 420 -3.32 3.65 27.17
C LYS A 420 -4.19 2.63 26.44
N GLN A 421 -3.71 2.13 25.30
CA GLN A 421 -4.38 1.14 24.46
C GLN A 421 -3.35 0.19 23.86
N ARG A 422 -3.63 -1.12 23.86
CA ARG A 422 -2.83 -2.15 23.19
C ARG A 422 -3.69 -2.85 22.15
N PHE A 423 -3.27 -2.84 20.89
CA PHE A 423 -4.04 -3.29 19.75
C PHE A 423 -3.68 -4.71 19.32
N GLU A 424 -4.68 -5.49 18.94
CA GLU A 424 -4.55 -6.90 18.60
C GLU A 424 -5.05 -7.13 17.18
N TYR A 425 -4.14 -7.54 16.30
CA TYR A 425 -4.43 -7.75 14.88
C TYR A 425 -4.86 -9.19 14.62
N GLY A 426 -5.86 -9.33 13.76
CA GLY A 426 -6.31 -10.62 13.24
C GLY A 426 -5.95 -10.71 11.77
N LEU A 427 -6.91 -11.12 10.95
CA LEU A 427 -6.78 -11.07 9.49
C LEU A 427 -7.05 -9.64 8.99
N GLY A 428 -6.00 -8.90 8.65
CA GLY A 428 -6.10 -7.57 8.05
C GLY A 428 -5.21 -6.54 8.72
N HIS A 429 -5.40 -5.29 8.30
CA HIS A 429 -4.51 -4.17 8.64
C HIS A 429 -5.06 -3.23 9.71
N THR A 430 -6.26 -3.49 10.18
CA THR A 430 -6.89 -2.77 11.29
C THR A 430 -7.06 -3.79 12.43
N PRO A 431 -6.81 -3.41 13.69
CA PRO A 431 -6.96 -4.34 14.80
C PRO A 431 -8.38 -4.92 14.87
N VAL A 432 -8.49 -6.20 15.22
CA VAL A 432 -9.79 -6.85 15.48
C VAL A 432 -10.25 -6.63 16.91
N SER A 433 -9.31 -6.32 17.81
CA SER A 433 -9.60 -5.94 19.19
C SER A 433 -8.50 -5.06 19.78
N PHE A 434 -8.78 -4.49 20.94
CA PHE A 434 -7.77 -3.81 21.74
C PHE A 434 -8.09 -3.90 23.22
N THR A 435 -7.08 -3.74 24.06
CA THR A 435 -7.26 -3.66 25.52
C THR A 435 -6.99 -2.24 26.01
N GLN A 436 -7.88 -1.74 26.87
CA GLN A 436 -7.77 -0.45 27.55
C GLN A 436 -8.28 -0.60 28.98
N SER A 437 -7.50 -0.15 29.96
CA SER A 437 -7.84 -0.23 31.39
C SER A 437 -8.25 -1.66 31.85
N GLY A 438 -7.57 -2.68 31.32
CA GLY A 438 -7.83 -4.10 31.62
C GLY A 438 -9.07 -4.69 30.93
N GLN A 439 -9.81 -3.92 30.13
CA GLN A 439 -10.97 -4.38 29.38
C GLN A 439 -10.61 -4.59 27.91
N ARG A 440 -11.15 -5.66 27.30
CA ARG A 440 -11.04 -5.91 25.86
C ARG A 440 -12.25 -5.34 25.12
N TYR A 441 -11.98 -4.67 24.02
CA TYR A 441 -12.97 -4.15 23.08
C TYR A 441 -12.74 -4.78 21.71
N TYR A 442 -13.82 -5.06 20.99
CA TYR A 442 -13.79 -5.61 19.63
C TYR A 442 -14.09 -4.51 18.61
N ILE A 443 -13.39 -4.56 17.48
CA ILE A 443 -13.55 -3.64 16.36
C ILE A 443 -14.13 -4.40 15.18
N GLN A 444 -15.24 -3.92 14.66
CA GLN A 444 -15.81 -4.34 13.39
C GLN A 444 -15.51 -3.25 12.36
N THR A 445 -15.08 -3.64 11.16
CA THR A 445 -14.67 -2.70 10.12
C THR A 445 -15.57 -2.82 8.89
N ASP A 446 -15.49 -1.84 7.99
CA ASP A 446 -15.93 -2.03 6.61
C ASP A 446 -14.90 -2.85 5.81
N HIS A 447 -15.12 -2.97 4.49
CA HIS A 447 -14.27 -3.72 3.57
C HIS A 447 -12.90 -3.09 3.32
N LEU A 448 -12.73 -1.81 3.65
CA LEU A 448 -11.46 -1.10 3.58
C LEU A 448 -10.71 -1.13 4.90
N GLY A 449 -11.30 -1.68 5.97
CA GLY A 449 -10.71 -1.68 7.31
C GLY A 449 -11.02 -0.45 8.15
N SER A 450 -11.97 0.41 7.75
CA SER A 450 -12.41 1.55 8.56
C SER A 450 -13.26 1.06 9.76
N PRO A 451 -12.95 1.43 11.02
CA PRO A 451 -13.76 1.04 12.18
C PRO A 451 -15.21 1.54 12.12
N ARG A 452 -16.18 0.62 12.19
CA ARG A 452 -17.62 0.92 12.12
C ARG A 452 -18.31 0.78 13.46
N VAL A 453 -18.01 -0.28 14.20
CA VAL A 453 -18.66 -0.60 15.48
C VAL A 453 -17.61 -1.09 16.45
N ILE A 454 -17.58 -0.48 17.64
CA ILE A 454 -16.73 -0.87 18.75
C ILE A 454 -17.65 -1.38 19.86
N SER A 455 -17.38 -2.59 20.33
CA SER A 455 -18.15 -3.23 21.40
C SER A 455 -17.25 -3.71 22.53
N ASN A 456 -17.75 -3.73 23.76
CA ASN A 456 -17.01 -4.31 24.90
C ASN A 456 -17.12 -5.85 24.92
N SER A 457 -16.44 -6.47 25.89
CA SER A 457 -16.44 -7.93 26.09
C SER A 457 -17.78 -8.56 26.43
N SER A 458 -18.76 -7.74 26.86
CA SER A 458 -20.14 -8.16 27.13
C SER A 458 -21.06 -7.99 25.92
N GLY A 459 -20.53 -7.58 24.77
CA GLY A 459 -21.31 -7.34 23.55
C GLY A 459 -21.95 -5.95 23.45
N VAL A 460 -21.79 -5.09 24.44
CA VAL A 460 -22.42 -3.76 24.40
C VAL A 460 -21.65 -2.87 23.43
N VAL A 461 -22.35 -2.31 22.44
CA VAL A 461 -21.80 -1.29 21.53
C VAL A 461 -21.48 -0.02 22.32
N VAL A 462 -20.21 0.39 22.31
CA VAL A 462 -19.73 1.60 22.98
C VAL A 462 -19.50 2.76 22.03
N LYS A 463 -19.31 2.47 20.73
CA LYS A 463 -19.13 3.47 19.68
C LYS A 463 -19.54 2.91 18.33
N ALA A 464 -20.20 3.74 17.52
CA ALA A 464 -20.54 3.46 16.13
C ALA A 464 -20.20 4.67 15.26
N ILE A 465 -19.58 4.43 14.11
CA ILE A 465 -19.08 5.48 13.21
C ILE A 465 -19.61 5.21 11.80
N ARG A 466 -20.10 6.26 11.14
CA ARG A 466 -20.43 6.25 9.71
C ARG A 466 -19.49 7.20 8.97
N TYR A 467 -18.97 6.76 7.83
CA TYR A 467 -18.13 7.54 6.92
C TYR A 467 -18.82 7.74 5.57
N ASP A 468 -18.47 8.84 4.89
CA ASP A 468 -18.65 8.94 3.44
C ASP A 468 -17.53 8.19 2.69
N SER A 469 -17.60 8.12 1.36
CA SER A 469 -16.72 7.29 0.55
C SER A 469 -15.25 7.76 0.56
N TYR A 470 -14.99 9.01 0.95
CA TYR A 470 -13.64 9.55 1.07
C TYR A 470 -13.16 9.61 2.53
N GLY A 471 -13.88 8.97 3.46
CA GLY A 471 -13.43 8.80 4.83
C GLY A 471 -13.80 9.93 5.78
N ASN A 472 -14.65 10.87 5.38
CA ASN A 472 -15.16 11.87 6.32
C ASN A 472 -16.19 11.23 7.24
N VAL A 473 -16.15 11.55 8.54
CA VAL A 473 -17.17 11.10 9.49
C VAL A 473 -18.51 11.80 9.21
N ILE A 474 -19.55 11.01 8.96
CA ILE A 474 -20.96 11.43 8.86
C ILE A 474 -21.59 11.45 10.26
N SER A 475 -21.32 10.44 11.07
CA SER A 475 -21.82 10.35 12.45
C SER A 475 -20.87 9.55 13.34
N ASP A 476 -20.78 9.96 14.60
CA ASP A 476 -20.02 9.25 15.65
C ASP A 476 -20.88 9.23 16.92
N SER A 477 -21.28 8.04 17.36
CA SER A 477 -22.20 7.88 18.51
C SER A 477 -21.55 8.20 19.86
N HIS A 478 -20.21 8.24 19.94
CA HIS A 478 -19.49 8.51 21.19
C HIS A 478 -18.13 9.16 20.94
N PRO A 479 -18.07 10.46 20.58
CA PRO A 479 -16.82 11.15 20.24
C PRO A 479 -15.79 11.20 21.37
N ALA A 480 -16.23 11.16 22.63
CA ALA A 480 -15.34 11.13 23.79
C ALA A 480 -14.57 9.80 23.95
N PHE A 481 -15.05 8.72 23.32
CA PHE A 481 -14.36 7.44 23.29
C PHE A 481 -13.34 7.48 22.15
N ASN A 482 -12.07 7.71 22.50
CA ASN A 482 -11.01 7.89 21.53
C ASN A 482 -10.54 6.55 20.95
N LEU A 483 -10.58 6.44 19.63
CA LEU A 483 -9.98 5.36 18.86
C LEU A 483 -9.03 6.01 17.85
N PRO A 484 -7.74 5.65 17.82
CA PRO A 484 -6.77 6.31 16.94
C PRO A 484 -6.90 5.87 15.47
N PHE A 485 -7.76 4.91 15.15
CA PHE A 485 -7.97 4.41 13.80
C PHE A 485 -9.22 5.04 13.17
N GLY A 486 -9.08 5.52 11.93
CA GLY A 486 -10.15 6.07 11.13
C GLY A 486 -10.34 5.32 9.82
N PHE A 487 -10.66 6.07 8.76
CA PHE A 487 -10.82 5.54 7.41
C PHE A 487 -9.63 4.69 6.97
N ALA A 488 -9.91 3.53 6.39
CA ALA A 488 -8.95 2.53 5.91
C ALA A 488 -7.85 2.15 6.92
N GLY A 489 -8.16 2.18 8.22
CA GLY A 489 -7.20 1.84 9.28
C GLY A 489 -6.09 2.86 9.51
N GLY A 490 -6.17 4.05 8.90
CA GLY A 490 -5.18 5.11 9.10
C GLY A 490 -5.25 5.75 10.49
N LEU A 491 -4.13 6.33 10.94
CA LEU A 491 -4.05 7.01 12.24
C LEU A 491 -4.72 8.39 12.15
N VAL A 492 -5.93 8.52 12.71
CA VAL A 492 -6.70 9.76 12.67
C VAL A 492 -6.24 10.74 13.75
N ASP A 493 -6.07 12.00 13.38
CA ASP A 493 -5.86 13.08 14.33
C ASP A 493 -7.15 13.90 14.50
N ALA A 494 -7.76 13.80 15.69
CA ALA A 494 -9.00 14.50 15.99
C ALA A 494 -8.89 16.04 15.98
N ASP A 495 -7.68 16.60 16.13
CA ASP A 495 -7.45 18.05 16.16
C ASP A 495 -7.25 18.62 14.74
N THR A 496 -6.54 17.91 13.87
CA THR A 496 -6.23 18.37 12.51
C THR A 496 -7.18 17.82 11.45
N LYS A 497 -7.91 16.76 11.79
CA LYS A 497 -8.77 15.95 10.90
C LYS A 497 -8.02 15.20 9.79
N LEU A 498 -6.69 15.25 9.80
CA LEU A 498 -5.86 14.46 8.89
C LEU A 498 -5.78 13.00 9.34
N ILE A 499 -5.53 12.13 8.37
CA ILE A 499 -5.33 10.70 8.60
C ILE A 499 -3.92 10.35 8.12
N ARG A 500 -3.09 9.83 9.02
CA ARG A 500 -1.73 9.43 8.70
C ARG A 500 -1.71 8.01 8.13
N PHE A 501 -1.09 7.87 6.96
CA PHE A 501 -0.78 6.60 6.30
C PHE A 501 0.70 6.56 5.95
N GLY A 502 1.45 5.62 6.53
CA GLY A 502 2.86 5.40 6.21
C GLY A 502 3.68 6.68 6.15
N TYR A 503 3.93 7.19 4.94
CA TYR A 503 4.72 8.39 4.64
C TYR A 503 3.93 9.70 4.52
N ARG A 504 2.62 9.65 4.24
CA ARG A 504 1.81 10.83 3.92
C ARG A 504 0.64 11.02 4.88
N ASP A 505 0.16 12.26 4.94
CA ASP A 505 -1.07 12.62 5.63
C ASP A 505 -2.16 12.87 4.56
N TYR A 506 -3.29 12.21 4.74
CA TYR A 506 -4.47 12.28 3.87
C TYR A 506 -5.50 13.23 4.50
N ASP A 507 -6.08 14.09 3.66
CA ASP A 507 -7.18 14.96 4.04
C ASP A 507 -8.50 14.42 3.45
N PRO A 508 -9.39 13.82 4.27
CA PRO A 508 -10.67 13.30 3.78
C PRO A 508 -11.61 14.40 3.26
N GLU A 509 -11.48 15.64 3.73
CA GLU A 509 -12.34 16.75 3.31
C GLU A 509 -12.08 17.10 1.84
N THR A 510 -10.80 17.14 1.45
CA THR A 510 -10.38 17.39 0.07
C THR A 510 -10.22 16.13 -0.76
N GLY A 511 -10.24 14.95 -0.12
CA GLY A 511 -10.15 13.64 -0.76
C GLY A 511 -8.79 13.37 -1.39
N ARG A 512 -7.71 13.92 -0.81
CA ARG A 512 -6.37 13.90 -1.41
C ARG A 512 -5.23 13.94 -0.39
N TRP A 513 -4.02 13.66 -0.86
CA TRP A 513 -2.80 13.78 -0.04
C TRP A 513 -2.39 15.23 0.17
N THR A 514 -1.87 15.54 1.36
CA THR A 514 -1.36 16.89 1.68
C THR A 514 0.01 17.18 1.07
N ALA A 515 0.69 16.16 0.53
CA ALA A 515 1.97 16.25 -0.13
C ALA A 515 2.01 15.31 -1.34
N ARG A 516 2.89 15.61 -2.30
CA ARG A 516 3.10 14.72 -3.44
C ARG A 516 3.56 13.33 -3.01
N ASP A 517 3.27 12.36 -3.86
CA ASP A 517 3.82 11.02 -3.73
C ASP A 517 5.36 11.08 -3.68
N PRO A 518 6.01 10.58 -2.63
CA PRO A 518 7.45 10.68 -2.47
C PRO A 518 8.22 9.81 -3.48
N ILE A 519 7.56 8.86 -4.16
CA ILE A 519 8.16 8.09 -5.26
C ILE A 519 7.71 8.59 -6.64
N GLY A 520 6.98 9.71 -6.69
CA GLY A 520 6.51 10.34 -7.92
C GLY A 520 5.63 9.41 -8.74
N PHE A 521 5.84 9.41 -10.05
CA PHE A 521 5.08 8.59 -11.00
C PHE A 521 5.27 7.08 -10.83
N ALA A 522 6.31 6.62 -10.14
CA ALA A 522 6.43 5.21 -9.80
C ALA A 522 5.28 4.72 -8.91
N GLY A 523 4.58 5.64 -8.24
CA GLY A 523 3.37 5.35 -7.49
C GLY A 523 2.24 4.79 -8.34
N GLY A 524 2.20 5.00 -9.66
CA GLY A 524 1.10 4.48 -10.49
C GLY A 524 -0.05 5.46 -10.68
N ASP A 525 0.09 6.74 -10.33
CA ASP A 525 -0.91 7.78 -10.58
C ASP A 525 -0.23 8.96 -11.30
N THR A 526 -0.88 9.51 -12.32
CA THR A 526 -0.44 10.74 -12.97
C THR A 526 -0.78 11.99 -12.15
N ASN A 527 -1.68 11.85 -11.17
CA ASN A 527 -1.94 12.85 -10.15
C ASN A 527 -1.12 12.56 -8.90
N LEU A 528 -0.04 13.30 -8.68
CA LEU A 528 0.86 13.04 -7.55
C LEU A 528 0.23 13.37 -6.17
N TYR A 529 -0.95 14.00 -6.14
CA TYR A 529 -1.72 14.25 -4.92
C TYR A 529 -2.98 13.39 -4.83
N GLY A 530 -3.36 12.69 -5.90
CA GLY A 530 -4.57 11.87 -6.00
C GLY A 530 -4.62 10.78 -4.94
N TYR A 531 -5.81 10.51 -4.40
CA TYR A 531 -6.01 9.38 -3.51
C TYR A 531 -6.58 8.21 -4.33
N VAL A 532 -5.80 7.13 -4.42
CA VAL A 532 -6.16 5.85 -5.03
C VAL A 532 -6.92 5.97 -6.36
N LEU A 533 -6.41 6.81 -7.27
CA LEU A 533 -6.97 7.06 -8.60
C LEU A 533 -8.41 7.61 -8.60
N GLY A 534 -8.93 8.09 -7.47
CA GLY A 534 -10.31 8.54 -7.36
C GLY A 534 -11.32 7.41 -7.16
N ASP A 535 -10.88 6.20 -6.78
CA ASP A 535 -11.76 5.08 -6.41
C ASP A 535 -11.49 4.60 -4.96
N PRO A 536 -11.93 5.39 -3.96
CA PRO A 536 -11.72 5.07 -2.56
C PRO A 536 -12.63 3.95 -2.06
N VAL A 537 -13.53 3.41 -2.88
CA VAL A 537 -14.41 2.29 -2.52
C VAL A 537 -13.68 0.97 -2.74
N ASN A 538 -12.90 0.85 -3.81
CA ASN A 538 -12.21 -0.40 -4.13
C ASN A 538 -10.77 -0.46 -3.62
N PHE A 539 -10.18 0.70 -3.33
CA PHE A 539 -8.76 0.81 -3.06
C PHE A 539 -8.46 1.60 -1.79
N MET A 540 -7.30 1.31 -1.21
CA MET A 540 -6.71 2.02 -0.10
C MET A 540 -5.19 2.10 -0.31
N ASP A 541 -4.57 3.18 0.17
CA ASP A 541 -3.11 3.34 0.17
C ASP A 541 -2.62 3.48 1.61
N ARG A 542 -2.26 2.34 2.21
CA ARG A 542 -1.77 2.25 3.60
C ARG A 542 -0.38 2.85 3.77
N GLY A 543 0.42 2.82 2.72
CA GLY A 543 1.80 3.31 2.73
C GLY A 543 1.86 4.81 2.45
N GLY A 544 0.92 5.36 1.71
CA GLY A 544 1.05 6.70 1.16
C GLY A 544 2.09 6.75 0.03
N MET A 545 2.25 5.69 -0.76
CA MET A 545 3.17 5.62 -1.91
C MET A 545 2.60 4.84 -3.11
N ALA A 546 1.32 4.48 -3.07
CA ALA A 546 0.73 3.59 -4.07
C ALA A 546 -0.54 4.20 -4.68
N GLY A 547 -0.46 4.49 -5.98
CA GLY A 547 -1.55 4.43 -6.93
C GLY A 547 -1.76 2.98 -7.40
N MET A 548 -3.01 2.52 -7.41
CA MET A 548 -3.33 1.12 -7.69
C MET A 548 -3.33 0.77 -9.20
N ASP A 549 -2.85 1.66 -10.07
CA ASP A 549 -2.62 1.36 -11.49
C ASP A 549 -1.27 0.64 -11.62
N TRP A 550 -1.27 -0.60 -11.14
CA TRP A 550 -0.11 -1.49 -11.22
C TRP A 550 0.39 -1.66 -12.66
N LEU A 551 -0.48 -1.51 -13.68
CA LEU A 551 -0.06 -1.62 -15.06
C LEU A 551 0.73 -0.39 -15.49
N TRP A 552 0.30 0.84 -15.17
CA TRP A 552 1.12 2.01 -15.48
C TRP A 552 2.40 2.03 -14.67
N GLY A 553 2.38 1.72 -13.37
CA GLY A 553 3.61 1.58 -12.57
C GLY A 553 4.59 0.54 -13.12
N ALA A 554 4.09 -0.64 -13.53
CA ALA A 554 4.91 -1.69 -14.12
C ALA A 554 5.38 -1.34 -15.55
N ILE A 555 4.54 -0.72 -16.38
CA ILE A 555 4.91 -0.28 -17.74
C ILE A 555 5.91 0.87 -17.68
N TYR A 556 5.69 1.85 -16.82
CA TYR A 556 6.61 2.97 -16.58
C TYR A 556 7.97 2.44 -16.15
N ASN A 557 8.03 1.53 -15.17
CA ASN A 557 9.28 0.92 -14.73
C ASN A 557 9.92 0.01 -15.81
N ALA A 558 9.14 -0.77 -16.55
CA ALA A 558 9.64 -1.69 -17.57
C ALA A 558 10.08 -1.02 -18.88
N THR A 559 9.56 0.18 -19.17
CA THR A 559 9.91 0.95 -20.40
C THR A 559 10.98 2.01 -20.16
N GLY A 560 11.66 2.01 -19.02
CA GLY A 560 12.66 3.02 -18.69
C GLY A 560 12.05 4.41 -18.46
N GLY A 561 10.79 4.45 -18.00
CA GLY A 561 10.14 5.65 -17.46
C GLY A 561 11.03 6.30 -16.41
N ALA A 562 10.91 7.62 -16.23
CA ALA A 562 11.77 8.39 -15.35
C ALA A 562 11.42 8.07 -13.89
N THR A 563 11.89 6.94 -13.40
CA THR A 563 11.75 6.57 -12.00
C THR A 563 12.59 7.52 -11.17
N LEU A 564 12.10 7.88 -9.99
CA LEU A 564 12.99 8.49 -9.01
C LEU A 564 14.17 7.52 -8.76
N PRO A 565 15.38 8.03 -8.49
CA PRO A 565 16.50 7.18 -8.11
C PRO A 565 16.10 6.10 -7.12
N GLN A 566 16.59 4.87 -7.28
CA GLN A 566 16.38 3.80 -6.30
C GLN A 566 16.79 4.25 -4.89
N GLY A 567 17.85 5.04 -4.74
CA GLY A 567 18.23 5.62 -3.45
C GLY A 567 17.23 6.64 -2.88
N ALA A 568 16.45 7.33 -3.71
CA ALA A 568 15.38 8.24 -3.28
C ALA A 568 14.13 7.45 -2.92
N VAL A 569 13.83 6.37 -3.65
CA VAL A 569 12.78 5.41 -3.29
C VAL A 569 13.12 4.70 -1.98
N ASP A 570 14.37 4.27 -1.79
CA ASP A 570 14.86 3.62 -0.57
C ASP A 570 14.90 4.59 0.63
N ALA A 571 15.25 5.86 0.38
CA ALA A 571 15.24 6.89 1.40
C ALA A 571 13.83 7.36 1.76
N ALA A 572 12.94 7.46 0.76
CA ALA A 572 11.52 7.72 0.96
C ALA A 572 10.89 6.56 1.73
N ALA A 573 11.15 5.31 1.34
CA ALA A 573 10.69 4.10 2.02
C ALA A 573 11.32 3.92 3.42
N GLY A 574 12.47 4.54 3.69
CA GLY A 574 13.25 4.25 4.88
C GLY A 574 13.71 2.78 4.93
N PHE A 575 14.73 2.50 5.72
CA PHE A 575 15.23 1.13 5.89
C PHE A 575 14.23 0.16 6.57
N GLY A 576 13.04 0.63 6.95
CA GLY A 576 12.00 -0.21 7.55
C GLY A 576 11.56 -1.37 6.64
N ASP A 577 11.62 -1.18 5.32
CA ASP A 577 11.10 -2.15 4.34
C ASP A 577 11.83 -3.52 4.35
N GLY A 578 13.14 -3.54 4.61
CA GLY A 578 13.92 -4.78 4.68
C GLY A 578 13.72 -5.60 5.96
N ILE A 579 13.22 -4.98 7.03
CA ILE A 579 12.89 -5.64 8.30
C ILE A 579 11.41 -6.07 8.32
N VAL A 580 10.56 -5.31 7.61
CA VAL A 580 9.11 -5.52 7.47
C VAL A 580 8.78 -6.92 6.96
N SER A 581 9.39 -7.38 5.85
CA SER A 581 9.05 -8.69 5.25
C SER A 581 9.24 -9.91 6.17
N ALA A 582 10.23 -9.88 7.07
CA ALA A 582 10.56 -11.05 7.88
C ALA A 582 9.63 -11.24 9.10
N VAL A 583 8.91 -10.19 9.51
CA VAL A 583 8.28 -10.16 10.84
C VAL A 583 6.88 -9.51 10.85
N THR A 584 6.44 -8.84 9.78
CA THR A 584 5.09 -8.29 9.77
C THR A 584 4.04 -9.40 9.84
N LEU A 585 3.18 -9.32 10.84
CA LEU A 585 1.98 -10.12 10.99
C LEU A 585 0.84 -9.60 10.10
N ASP A 586 1.18 -8.86 9.04
CA ASP A 586 0.26 -8.53 7.99
C ASP A 586 -0.10 -9.83 7.29
N LEU A 587 -1.19 -10.44 7.76
CA LEU A 587 -1.80 -11.63 7.16
C LEU A 587 -2.25 -11.37 5.71
N VAL A 588 -2.14 -10.11 5.27
CA VAL A 588 -2.04 -9.66 3.90
C VAL A 588 -0.58 -9.25 3.59
N ASP A 589 0.30 -10.22 3.33
CA ASP A 589 1.72 -10.07 2.96
C ASP A 589 1.97 -8.94 1.93
N LEU A 590 2.33 -7.77 2.43
CA LEU A 590 2.89 -6.71 1.61
C LEU A 590 4.38 -6.99 1.54
N GLY A 591 4.79 -7.79 0.54
CA GLY A 591 6.20 -7.93 0.16
C GLY A 591 6.87 -6.55 0.08
N THR A 592 8.18 -6.52 0.26
CA THR A 592 8.94 -5.27 0.35
C THR A 592 8.57 -4.33 -0.81
N VAL A 593 8.58 -3.02 -0.57
CA VAL A 593 8.47 -1.99 -1.62
C VAL A 593 9.37 -2.36 -2.80
N ARG A 594 10.59 -2.86 -2.54
CA ARG A 594 11.53 -3.39 -3.56
C ARG A 594 11.00 -4.60 -4.35
N GLU A 595 10.44 -5.60 -3.68
CA GLU A 595 9.82 -6.78 -4.32
C GLU A 595 8.57 -6.44 -5.14
N LYS A 596 7.83 -5.40 -4.75
CA LYS A 596 6.65 -4.92 -5.49
C LYS A 596 7.01 -4.11 -6.72
N PHE A 597 8.15 -3.41 -6.70
CA PHE A 597 8.63 -2.62 -7.83
C PHE A 597 9.57 -3.37 -8.78
N GLY A 598 9.97 -4.61 -8.45
CA GLY A 598 10.82 -5.42 -9.32
C GLY A 598 12.24 -4.84 -9.50
N THR A 599 12.70 -4.03 -8.55
CA THR A 599 13.98 -3.29 -8.63
C THR A 599 15.15 -4.00 -7.98
N ASP A 600 15.01 -5.29 -7.65
CA ASP A 600 16.08 -6.16 -7.09
C ASP A 600 17.33 -6.28 -7.99
N GLY A 601 17.29 -5.75 -9.22
CA GLY A 601 18.35 -5.88 -10.23
C GLY A 601 19.61 -5.01 -10.02
N SER A 602 19.62 -4.04 -9.10
CA SER A 602 20.72 -3.03 -9.03
C SER A 602 21.61 -3.08 -7.78
N VAL A 603 21.51 -4.11 -6.93
CA VAL A 603 22.43 -4.29 -5.79
C VAL A 603 23.71 -5.00 -6.21
N ASN A 604 24.85 -4.55 -5.68
CA ASN A 604 26.19 -5.08 -5.91
C ASN A 604 26.22 -6.63 -5.91
N LYS A 605 26.48 -7.20 -7.10
CA LYS A 605 26.49 -8.65 -7.38
C LYS A 605 27.59 -9.44 -6.65
N ASN A 606 28.43 -8.77 -5.86
CA ASN A 606 29.55 -9.37 -5.14
C ASN A 606 29.37 -9.41 -3.61
N SER A 607 28.23 -8.97 -3.06
CA SER A 607 27.95 -9.21 -1.64
C SER A 607 27.71 -10.71 -1.39
N SER A 608 28.12 -11.24 -0.23
CA SER A 608 27.90 -12.64 0.13
C SER A 608 26.41 -13.03 0.23
N HIS A 609 25.51 -12.03 0.35
CA HIS A 609 24.06 -12.23 0.20
C HIS A 609 23.57 -12.32 -1.25
N TYR A 610 24.31 -11.77 -2.23
CA TYR A 610 23.97 -11.93 -3.65
C TYR A 610 24.19 -13.37 -4.15
N LYS A 611 25.18 -14.08 -3.58
CA LYS A 611 25.47 -15.47 -3.98
C LYS A 611 24.55 -16.52 -3.33
N SER A 612 23.85 -16.19 -2.24
CA SER A 612 22.82 -17.07 -1.65
C SER A 612 21.39 -16.76 -2.12
N SER A 613 21.16 -15.60 -2.75
CA SER A 613 19.86 -15.20 -3.35
C SER A 613 19.66 -15.68 -4.80
N LYS A 614 20.64 -16.39 -5.38
CA LYS A 614 20.62 -16.85 -6.79
C LYS A 614 19.79 -18.13 -7.06
N LYS A 615 18.57 -18.23 -6.54
CA LYS A 615 17.57 -19.20 -7.05
C LYS A 615 16.18 -18.61 -7.31
N VAL A 616 16.06 -17.29 -7.34
CA VAL A 616 14.82 -16.61 -7.71
C VAL A 616 15.18 -15.38 -8.54
N GLY A 617 15.22 -15.52 -9.86
CA GLY A 617 15.51 -14.39 -10.72
C GLY A 617 16.10 -14.82 -12.04
N GLU A 618 15.24 -15.27 -12.95
CA GLU A 618 15.43 -15.23 -14.40
C GLU A 618 14.08 -15.66 -15.02
N GLY A 619 13.45 -14.76 -15.77
CA GLY A 619 12.11 -14.96 -16.37
C GLY A 619 11.17 -13.74 -16.28
N TYR A 620 11.67 -12.52 -16.46
CA TYR A 620 10.84 -11.31 -16.57
C TYR A 620 11.08 -10.63 -17.92
N ALA A 621 10.40 -11.14 -18.95
CA ALA A 621 10.04 -10.41 -20.16
C ALA A 621 9.06 -11.28 -20.94
N SER A 622 7.77 -10.94 -20.88
CA SER A 622 6.73 -11.13 -21.91
C SER A 622 5.39 -11.54 -21.30
N GLY A 623 4.38 -10.72 -21.57
CA GLY A 623 2.97 -11.12 -21.47
C GLY A 623 2.24 -10.60 -20.24
N VAL A 624 1.29 -9.69 -20.50
CA VAL A 624 -0.14 -9.82 -20.15
C VAL A 624 -0.71 -8.48 -19.65
N SER A 625 -1.81 -8.11 -20.28
CA SER A 625 -2.53 -6.84 -20.21
C SER A 625 -3.65 -6.78 -19.16
N LEU A 626 -4.15 -5.55 -18.96
CA LEU A 626 -5.36 -5.15 -18.24
C LEU A 626 -6.65 -5.92 -18.64
N ALA A 627 -6.81 -7.12 -18.11
CA ALA A 627 -8.10 -7.66 -17.70
C ALA A 627 -7.99 -8.41 -16.34
N GLY A 628 -6.83 -8.26 -15.69
CA GLY A 628 -6.47 -8.91 -14.44
C GLY A 628 -6.03 -7.94 -13.35
N ALA A 629 -6.28 -6.63 -13.42
CA ALA A 629 -5.91 -5.78 -12.27
C ALA A 629 -6.71 -6.17 -11.00
N ALA A 630 -7.98 -6.55 -11.15
CA ALA A 630 -8.75 -7.18 -10.06
C ALA A 630 -8.41 -8.66 -9.86
N ARG A 631 -8.20 -9.42 -10.94
CA ARG A 631 -8.02 -10.88 -10.87
C ARG A 631 -6.58 -11.36 -10.63
N SER A 632 -5.60 -10.75 -11.29
CA SER A 632 -4.17 -11.08 -11.27
C SER A 632 -3.45 -10.49 -10.06
N GLY A 633 -3.81 -9.30 -9.57
CA GLY A 633 -3.28 -8.82 -8.28
C GLY A 633 -3.54 -9.83 -7.16
N TYR A 634 -4.75 -10.39 -7.14
CA TYR A 634 -5.22 -11.38 -6.16
C TYR A 634 -4.73 -12.82 -6.43
N LEU A 635 -4.79 -13.31 -7.69
CA LEU A 635 -4.30 -14.65 -8.06
C LEU A 635 -2.76 -14.74 -8.00
N THR A 636 -2.03 -13.68 -8.37
CA THR A 636 -0.56 -13.65 -8.30
C THR A 636 -0.11 -13.55 -6.84
N TYR A 637 -0.82 -12.79 -6.01
CA TYR A 637 -0.62 -12.72 -4.56
C TYR A 637 -0.76 -14.10 -3.88
N HIS A 638 -1.78 -14.89 -4.23
CA HIS A 638 -1.98 -16.22 -3.63
C HIS A 638 -1.19 -17.37 -4.30
N ALA A 639 -0.85 -17.25 -5.59
CA ALA A 639 0.09 -18.15 -6.26
C ALA A 639 1.52 -17.99 -5.68
N ARG A 640 1.92 -16.76 -5.32
CA ARG A 640 3.17 -16.47 -4.59
C ARG A 640 3.20 -17.16 -3.23
N LYS A 641 2.09 -17.18 -2.49
CA LYS A 641 1.95 -17.93 -1.21
C LYS A 641 2.15 -19.45 -1.40
N LYS A 642 1.61 -20.04 -2.48
CA LYS A 642 1.81 -21.47 -2.82
C LYS A 642 3.23 -21.78 -3.31
N ALA A 643 3.88 -20.86 -4.03
CA ALA A 643 5.26 -21.00 -4.50
C ALA A 643 6.29 -20.78 -3.39
N TYR A 644 6.00 -19.90 -2.42
CA TYR A 644 6.79 -19.71 -1.21
C TYR A 644 6.70 -20.95 -0.30
N ALA A 645 5.49 -21.48 -0.09
CA ALA A 645 5.27 -22.77 0.58
C ALA A 645 5.93 -23.97 -0.14
N TRP A 646 6.24 -23.88 -1.43
CA TRP A 646 7.02 -24.90 -2.14
C TRP A 646 8.51 -24.84 -1.81
N ARG A 647 9.04 -23.65 -1.50
CA ARG A 647 10.47 -23.38 -1.24
C ARG A 647 10.90 -23.66 0.20
N THR A 648 10.00 -23.54 1.18
CA THR A 648 10.29 -23.69 2.61
C THR A 648 10.04 -25.10 3.17
N ASN A 649 9.53 -26.02 2.35
CA ASN A 649 9.08 -27.34 2.81
C ASN A 649 10.17 -28.44 2.82
N SER A 650 10.10 -29.32 3.82
CA SER A 650 10.94 -30.52 3.91
C SER A 650 10.73 -31.45 2.68
N LYS A 651 11.77 -32.22 2.31
CA LYS A 651 11.76 -33.14 1.16
C LYS A 651 10.57 -34.13 1.19
N THR A 652 10.08 -34.46 2.38
CA THR A 652 8.95 -35.35 2.63
C THR A 652 7.60 -34.70 2.29
N ALA A 653 7.42 -33.41 2.59
CA ALA A 653 6.19 -32.67 2.27
C ALA A 653 5.99 -32.51 0.75
N ARG A 654 7.09 -32.32 0.00
CA ARG A 654 7.09 -32.25 -1.47
C ARG A 654 6.60 -33.55 -2.14
N LYS A 655 7.03 -34.71 -1.64
CA LYS A 655 6.61 -36.03 -2.16
C LYS A 655 5.13 -36.32 -1.90
N THR A 656 4.62 -35.95 -0.72
CA THR A 656 3.20 -36.14 -0.38
C THR A 656 2.27 -35.28 -1.25
N ARG A 657 2.71 -34.07 -1.63
CA ARG A 657 1.94 -33.14 -2.48
C ARG A 657 1.92 -33.55 -3.95
N ALA A 658 3.04 -34.04 -4.49
CA ALA A 658 3.09 -34.61 -5.85
C ALA A 658 2.14 -35.82 -5.99
N LYS A 659 2.05 -36.66 -4.95
CA LYS A 659 1.14 -37.81 -4.90
C LYS A 659 -0.34 -37.42 -4.85
N LYS A 660 -0.68 -36.28 -4.22
CA LYS A 660 -2.06 -35.75 -4.18
C LYS A 660 -2.48 -35.13 -5.52
N ILE A 661 -1.57 -34.46 -6.23
CA ILE A 661 -1.84 -33.85 -7.54
C ILE A 661 -2.02 -34.93 -8.61
N ALA A 662 -1.21 -35.99 -8.58
CA ALA A 662 -1.35 -37.13 -9.51
C ALA A 662 -2.66 -37.92 -9.34
N ASN A 663 -3.26 -37.89 -8.14
CA ASN A 663 -4.50 -38.61 -7.83
C ASN A 663 -5.77 -37.76 -8.02
N ALA A 664 -5.65 -36.44 -8.20
CA ALA A 664 -6.77 -35.55 -8.44
C ALA A 664 -7.07 -35.48 -9.95
N GLY A 665 -7.78 -36.49 -10.46
CA GLY A 665 -8.27 -36.49 -11.84
C GLY A 665 -9.13 -35.27 -12.15
N GLN A 666 -8.84 -34.63 -13.29
CA GLN A 666 -9.58 -33.55 -13.96
C GLN A 666 -9.60 -32.17 -13.26
N TYR A 667 -8.52 -31.39 -13.45
CA TYR A 667 -8.58 -29.93 -13.44
C TYR A 667 -8.67 -29.43 -14.89
N ARG A 668 -9.83 -28.89 -15.31
CA ARG A 668 -9.97 -28.09 -16.54
C ARG A 668 -9.72 -26.61 -16.19
N PRO A 669 -8.77 -25.90 -16.81
CA PRO A 669 -8.58 -24.47 -16.56
C PRO A 669 -9.79 -23.68 -17.10
N ILE A 670 -10.39 -22.84 -16.26
CA ILE A 670 -11.45 -21.91 -16.62
C ILE A 670 -10.79 -20.65 -17.20
N ILE A 671 -10.57 -20.65 -18.52
CA ILE A 671 -10.20 -19.45 -19.30
C ILE A 671 -11.24 -19.32 -20.42
N SER A 672 -12.41 -18.77 -20.12
CA SER A 672 -13.35 -18.32 -21.15
C SER A 672 -13.83 -16.93 -20.78
N GLY A 673 -13.29 -15.91 -21.45
CA GLY A 673 -13.78 -14.54 -21.27
C GLY A 673 -12.89 -13.41 -21.80
N VAL A 674 -11.60 -13.66 -22.07
CA VAL A 674 -10.72 -12.65 -22.71
C VAL A 674 -10.55 -13.01 -24.18
N ILE A 675 -11.03 -12.14 -25.07
CA ILE A 675 -10.78 -12.25 -26.52
C ILE A 675 -9.45 -11.56 -26.80
N TRP A 676 -8.47 -12.33 -27.23
CA TRP A 676 -7.16 -11.85 -27.67
C TRP A 676 -7.13 -11.84 -29.20
N ASP A 677 -7.15 -10.66 -29.81
CA ASP A 677 -6.92 -10.55 -31.25
C ASP A 677 -5.40 -10.54 -31.51
N LEU A 678 -4.86 -11.74 -31.71
CA LEU A 678 -3.51 -11.95 -32.22
C LEU A 678 -3.59 -12.15 -33.73
N THR A 679 -2.95 -11.28 -34.51
CA THR A 679 -2.79 -11.47 -35.96
C THR A 679 -1.55 -12.32 -36.24
N GLY A 680 -1.71 -13.56 -36.72
CA GLY A 680 -0.62 -14.36 -37.32
C GLY A 680 -0.59 -15.85 -36.91
N GLY A 681 -0.91 -16.73 -37.86
CA GLY A 681 -1.17 -18.17 -37.66
C GLY A 681 0.03 -19.11 -37.45
N ALA A 682 1.04 -18.72 -36.66
CA ALA A 682 2.17 -19.61 -36.32
C ALA A 682 2.45 -19.75 -34.80
N GLY A 683 1.65 -19.11 -33.94
CA GLY A 683 1.95 -18.98 -32.50
C GLY A 683 1.56 -20.14 -31.59
N VAL A 684 0.91 -21.21 -32.06
CA VAL A 684 0.40 -22.27 -31.17
C VAL A 684 1.50 -23.23 -30.69
N ALA A 685 2.59 -23.38 -31.44
CA ALA A 685 3.70 -24.27 -31.06
C ALA A 685 4.70 -23.66 -30.06
N ALA A 686 4.81 -22.33 -29.99
CA ALA A 686 5.71 -21.63 -29.05
C ALA A 686 5.11 -21.47 -27.64
N TRP A 687 3.84 -21.81 -27.45
CA TRP A 687 3.11 -21.61 -26.20
C TRP A 687 3.38 -22.71 -25.16
N LEU A 688 3.91 -23.87 -25.58
CA LEU A 688 4.20 -25.00 -24.68
C LEU A 688 5.62 -24.97 -24.08
N ASP A 689 6.56 -24.25 -24.69
CA ASP A 689 7.96 -24.15 -24.20
C ASP A 689 8.19 -23.05 -23.14
N LEU A 690 7.21 -22.17 -22.89
CA LEU A 690 7.31 -21.11 -21.88
C LEU A 690 7.12 -21.59 -20.43
N PHE A 691 6.68 -22.84 -20.23
CA PHE A 691 6.77 -23.52 -18.94
C PHE A 691 7.98 -24.44 -18.96
N ASP A 692 9.17 -23.89 -18.70
CA ASP A 692 10.39 -24.69 -18.54
C ASP A 692 10.32 -25.49 -17.22
N VAL A 693 9.51 -26.56 -17.25
CA VAL A 693 9.79 -27.76 -16.49
C VAL A 693 10.98 -28.40 -17.19
N ASN A 694 12.18 -28.02 -16.78
CA ASN A 694 13.38 -28.68 -17.26
C ASN A 694 13.43 -30.11 -16.66
N MET A 695 12.72 -31.05 -17.30
CA MET A 695 12.69 -32.48 -16.97
C MET A 695 14.00 -33.21 -17.37
N LYS A 696 15.11 -32.50 -17.59
CA LYS A 696 16.39 -33.16 -17.89
C LYS A 696 17.26 -33.48 -16.67
N GLU A 697 17.11 -32.77 -15.55
CA GLU A 697 17.83 -33.11 -14.29
C GLU A 697 17.09 -34.10 -13.39
N THR A 698 15.84 -34.44 -13.70
CA THR A 698 15.09 -35.51 -13.01
C THR A 698 15.13 -36.85 -13.76
N ALA A 699 15.76 -36.90 -14.95
CA ALA A 699 15.89 -38.13 -15.72
C ALA A 699 17.03 -39.05 -15.23
N SER A 700 18.03 -38.54 -14.50
CA SER A 700 19.08 -39.41 -13.91
C SER A 700 18.67 -40.08 -12.61
N ASP A 701 17.71 -39.51 -11.87
CA ASP A 701 17.23 -40.09 -10.59
C ASP A 701 16.01 -41.01 -10.79
N PHE A 702 15.48 -41.13 -12.01
CA PHE A 702 14.32 -41.97 -12.34
C PHE A 702 14.72 -43.33 -12.96
N TYR A 703 16.01 -43.58 -13.20
CA TYR A 703 16.49 -44.73 -13.99
C TYR A 703 17.31 -45.78 -13.23
N ASP A 704 17.18 -45.88 -11.90
CA ASP A 704 17.87 -46.91 -11.08
C ASP A 704 16.93 -47.98 -10.49
N GLY A 705 15.73 -48.16 -11.07
CA GLY A 705 14.68 -49.00 -10.44
C GLY A 705 13.99 -50.06 -11.30
N MET A 706 14.31 -50.22 -12.58
CA MET A 706 13.64 -51.22 -13.44
C MET A 706 14.60 -51.88 -14.43
N SER A 707 15.49 -52.73 -13.91
CA SER A 707 16.08 -53.84 -14.67
C SER A 707 15.43 -55.15 -14.21
N SER A 708 14.28 -55.50 -14.80
CA SER A 708 13.80 -56.88 -14.98
C SER A 708 12.37 -56.87 -15.53
N CYS A 709 12.24 -57.10 -16.84
CA CYS A 709 11.23 -57.97 -17.46
C CYS A 709 11.36 -57.83 -18.99
N ASN A 710 12.05 -58.82 -19.56
CA ASN A 710 12.14 -59.26 -20.96
C ASN A 710 12.17 -58.23 -22.09
#